data_AF-A0A0N1G673-F1
#
_entry.id   AF-A0A0N1G673-F1
#
_cell.length_a   1.000
_cell.length_b   1.000
_cell.length_c   1.000
_cell.angle_alpha   90.00
_cell.angle_beta   90.00
_cell.angle_gamma   90.00
#
_symmetry.space_group_name_H-M   'P 1'
#
loop_
_entity.id
_entity.type
_entity.pdbx_description
1 polymer ?
#
loop_
_entity_poly.entity_id
_entity_poly.type
_entity_poly.pdbx_seq_one_letter_code
_entity_poly.pdbx_strand_id
1 'polypeptide(L)'
;MKAVLLSARDGSISVAEIPPPVVQWGTVLIRNTYSLISAGTERATLETGASSLVGKARQRPDQVRQVLNTARQLGVVETYRMVQDRLDRPMTLGYSCAGEVIAVGEGVGDITPGMRVAAGGAGYASHAEIVAVPRNLVVPVPDGVEDRWAAFATVGAIALQGIHQAEAVPGSRVAVIGLGLVGQLTLRLLRAYGYDPVGVDQDSAAVDAARSSGFVAYRRETEDLPGTVARHWGGARADAVLVTAATSSTDPVELAGSLARDRATVVIVGDVKVAPPRASYYHKELSVRYSRSYGPGRYDPRFEESGQEYPEGYVPWTERRNLAEVLRLVPGLGLESLDPRVFAVEDAAEAYRVLNTERPRRRVALLLRYPGTAEVTEPPRWQGKPATWSPPAADARIAAIGAGNFATKMLFPHLHRERGVSFSWVASARGLTAVQQSRRWGFRSVAESAEHGLASGDADCVMVLSRHDSHGRYAAEVLRRGVALYCEKPLGLSEQELEEVAAAWSRSGVPALAGFNRRFAPAVRDLRAALPEGAPLQVVYRVFAGRLPSDHWYFDHRQGGRLLGEVCHFIDTANFLVPGRPVSVTATGVDSRDPVSAQSVTLQIAYADSSTASIVYGGLTPPAAPKEFIEVACDGVAARIEDFESLAVWRGGKKSESVYRGAPKGHAEEMRALTRLLQGEKVAEADFRLALWSSLVACRASAALTGSGQAGTTPTTPALAEALGCTPGADEAGKSRGVVRERAQVTHEEAVGTTGFSGT
;
A
#
# COMPACT_ATOMS: atom_id res chain seq x y z
N MET A 1 9.28 -20.94 4.79
CA MET A 1 9.86 -20.73 3.46
C MET A 1 11.08 -19.83 3.60
N LYS A 2 12.12 -20.09 2.82
CA LYS A 2 13.37 -19.34 2.83
C LYS A 2 13.24 -18.05 2.03
N ALA A 3 13.73 -16.97 2.61
CA ALA A 3 13.89 -15.69 1.94
C ALA A 3 15.26 -15.08 2.26
N VAL A 4 15.84 -14.43 1.26
CA VAL A 4 17.10 -13.70 1.41
C VAL A 4 16.81 -12.28 1.89
N LEU A 5 17.42 -11.93 3.02
CA LEU A 5 17.21 -10.66 3.72
C LEU A 5 18.51 -9.87 3.80
N LEU A 6 18.39 -8.57 3.55
CA LEU A 6 19.42 -7.56 3.80
C LEU A 6 19.13 -6.83 5.10
N SER A 7 20.08 -6.85 6.02
CA SER A 7 20.06 -5.99 7.20
C SER A 7 20.32 -4.54 6.81
N ALA A 8 19.32 -3.68 6.99
CA ALA A 8 19.48 -2.24 6.74
C ALA A 8 20.39 -1.54 7.78
N ARG A 9 20.75 -2.23 8.86
CA ARG A 9 21.63 -1.73 9.93
C ARG A 9 23.10 -1.81 9.53
N ASP A 10 23.55 -2.97 9.09
CA ASP A 10 24.96 -3.29 8.86
C ASP A 10 25.27 -3.80 7.44
N GLY A 11 24.26 -3.97 6.58
CA GLY A 11 24.43 -4.45 5.22
C GLY A 11 24.64 -5.97 5.10
N SER A 12 24.49 -6.72 6.19
CA SER A 12 24.66 -8.19 6.18
C SER A 12 23.54 -8.90 5.41
N ILE A 13 23.90 -9.99 4.75
CA ILE A 13 22.95 -10.90 4.08
C ILE A 13 22.71 -12.12 4.94
N SER A 14 21.45 -12.50 5.08
CA SER A 14 21.02 -13.72 5.76
C SER A 14 19.91 -14.41 5.00
N VAL A 15 19.80 -15.72 5.20
CA VAL A 15 18.64 -16.52 4.76
C VAL A 15 17.79 -16.77 5.99
N ALA A 16 16.51 -16.37 5.93
CA ALA A 16 15.59 -16.51 7.04
C ALA A 16 14.36 -17.34 6.64
N GLU A 17 13.87 -18.13 7.58
CA GLU A 17 12.56 -18.77 7.49
C GLU A 17 11.47 -17.74 7.82
N ILE A 18 10.59 -17.51 6.85
CA ILE A 18 9.41 -16.66 6.98
C ILE A 18 8.18 -17.42 6.46
N PRO A 19 6.96 -17.05 6.91
CA PRO A 19 5.75 -17.60 6.33
C PRO A 19 5.61 -17.20 4.85
N PRO A 20 4.97 -18.04 4.02
CA PRO A 20 4.70 -17.69 2.63
C PRO A 20 3.79 -16.46 2.56
N PRO A 21 3.91 -15.63 1.50
CA PRO A 21 2.96 -14.55 1.28
C PRO A 21 1.57 -15.12 0.96
N VAL A 22 0.53 -14.38 1.33
CA VAL A 22 -0.86 -14.76 1.05
C VAL A 22 -1.25 -14.24 -0.33
N VAL A 23 -1.97 -15.05 -1.11
CA VAL A 23 -2.51 -14.61 -2.40
C VAL A 23 -3.49 -13.45 -2.20
N GLN A 24 -3.29 -12.37 -2.94
CA GLN A 24 -4.13 -11.17 -2.90
C GLN A 24 -4.78 -10.93 -4.26
N TRP A 25 -5.86 -10.14 -4.29
CA TRP A 25 -6.46 -9.69 -5.55
C TRP A 25 -5.40 -9.11 -6.50
N GLY A 26 -5.47 -9.50 -7.77
CA GLY A 26 -4.58 -9.03 -8.84
C GLY A 26 -3.15 -9.55 -8.74
N THR A 27 -2.86 -10.51 -7.85
CA THR A 27 -1.53 -11.09 -7.68
C THR A 27 -1.49 -12.57 -8.05
N VAL A 28 -0.29 -13.02 -8.41
CA VAL A 28 0.04 -14.41 -8.73
C VAL A 28 1.04 -14.88 -7.70
N LEU A 29 0.75 -16.02 -7.07
CA LEU A 29 1.67 -16.67 -6.15
C LEU A 29 2.55 -17.65 -6.94
N ILE A 30 3.86 -17.42 -6.91
CA ILE A 30 4.84 -18.12 -7.72
C ILE A 30 5.81 -18.85 -6.78
N ARG A 31 5.95 -20.16 -6.97
CA ARG A 31 7.02 -20.95 -6.40
C ARG A 31 8.25 -20.81 -7.30
N ASN A 32 9.27 -20.11 -6.82
CA ASN A 32 10.45 -19.84 -7.62
C ASN A 32 11.26 -21.13 -7.85
N THR A 33 11.76 -21.30 -9.07
CA THR A 33 12.80 -22.28 -9.42
C THR A 33 14.16 -21.60 -9.48
N TYR A 34 14.20 -20.38 -10.05
CA TYR A 34 15.39 -19.53 -10.15
C TYR A 34 15.08 -18.06 -9.91
N SER A 35 16.06 -17.33 -9.40
CA SER A 35 16.06 -15.87 -9.38
C SER A 35 17.43 -15.32 -9.73
N LEU A 36 17.46 -14.20 -10.44
CA LEU A 36 18.69 -13.59 -10.96
C LEU A 36 19.17 -12.48 -10.04
N ILE A 37 20.44 -12.58 -9.58
CA ILE A 37 21.13 -11.51 -8.87
C ILE A 37 21.79 -10.59 -9.89
N SER A 38 21.37 -9.33 -9.89
CA SER A 38 21.96 -8.31 -10.76
C SER A 38 23.04 -7.54 -10.02
N ALA A 39 24.29 -7.78 -10.43
CA ALA A 39 25.48 -7.21 -9.82
C ALA A 39 25.41 -5.69 -9.58
N GLY A 40 24.96 -4.92 -10.57
CA GLY A 40 24.93 -3.45 -10.47
C GLY A 40 23.89 -2.95 -9.47
N THR A 41 22.63 -3.35 -9.65
CA THR A 41 21.50 -2.85 -8.86
C THR A 41 21.56 -3.32 -7.41
N GLU A 42 21.96 -4.57 -7.18
CA GLU A 42 21.99 -5.12 -5.83
C GLU A 42 23.22 -4.69 -5.05
N ARG A 43 24.36 -4.48 -5.71
CA ARG A 43 25.51 -3.85 -5.08
C ARG A 43 25.21 -2.42 -4.62
N ALA A 44 24.52 -1.61 -5.44
CA ALA A 44 24.08 -0.28 -5.03
C ALA A 44 23.14 -0.32 -3.80
N THR A 45 22.27 -1.33 -3.75
CA THR A 45 21.39 -1.58 -2.60
C THR A 45 22.19 -1.97 -1.35
N LEU A 46 23.20 -2.83 -1.50
CA LEU A 46 24.14 -3.22 -0.44
C LEU A 46 24.98 -2.04 0.07
N GLU A 47 25.55 -1.23 -0.82
CA GLU A 47 26.36 -0.05 -0.47
C GLU A 47 25.53 0.98 0.30
N THR A 48 24.25 1.15 -0.08
CA THR A 48 23.29 1.96 0.68
C THR A 48 23.02 1.37 2.06
N GLY A 49 22.84 0.04 2.16
CA GLY A 49 22.65 -0.68 3.42
C GLY A 49 23.85 -0.63 4.37
N ALA A 50 25.06 -0.74 3.84
CA ALA A 50 26.33 -0.72 4.58
C ALA A 50 26.84 0.68 4.94
N SER A 51 26.27 1.74 4.35
CA SER A 51 26.67 3.13 4.62
C SER A 51 26.39 3.54 6.08
N SER A 52 27.28 4.39 6.65
CA SER A 52 27.05 5.00 7.96
C SER A 52 25.76 5.84 7.98
N LEU A 53 25.21 6.13 9.17
CA LEU A 53 23.99 6.96 9.29
C LEU A 53 24.15 8.32 8.60
N VAL A 54 25.34 8.92 8.69
CA VAL A 54 25.68 10.18 8.01
C VAL A 54 25.74 9.99 6.49
N GLY A 55 26.29 8.87 6.02
CA GLY A 55 26.29 8.51 4.60
C GLY A 55 24.87 8.33 4.03
N LYS A 56 24.02 7.58 4.75
CA LYS A 56 22.59 7.40 4.42
C LYS A 56 21.83 8.74 4.40
N ALA A 57 22.08 9.61 5.38
CA ALA A 57 21.47 10.93 5.46
C ALA A 57 21.87 11.84 4.27
N ARG A 58 23.14 11.79 3.85
CA ARG A 58 23.63 12.57 2.70
C ARG A 58 23.06 12.11 1.36
N GLN A 59 22.82 10.81 1.21
CA GLN A 59 22.20 10.23 0.01
C GLN A 59 20.69 10.51 -0.10
N ARG A 60 20.02 10.84 1.01
CA ARG A 60 18.55 11.05 1.07
C ARG A 60 18.17 12.32 1.85
N PRO A 61 18.48 13.51 1.31
CA PRO A 61 18.24 14.79 1.99
C PRO A 61 16.75 15.07 2.25
N ASP A 62 15.86 14.51 1.43
CA ASP A 62 14.41 14.51 1.61
C ASP A 62 13.99 13.76 2.89
N GLN A 63 14.55 12.57 3.13
CA GLN A 63 14.27 11.77 4.33
C GLN A 63 14.79 12.47 5.59
N VAL A 64 15.91 13.19 5.49
CA VAL A 64 16.42 14.02 6.60
C VAL A 64 15.45 15.14 6.94
N ARG A 65 14.88 15.83 5.95
CA ARG A 65 13.84 16.86 6.19
C ARG A 65 12.61 16.24 6.84
N GLN A 66 12.19 15.05 6.41
CA GLN A 66 11.07 14.33 7.02
C GLN A 66 11.36 14.02 8.49
N VAL A 67 12.54 13.50 8.81
CA VAL A 67 12.97 13.21 10.19
C VAL A 67 13.01 14.48 11.04
N LEU A 68 13.53 15.60 10.52
CA LEU A 68 13.53 16.88 11.24
C LEU A 68 12.10 17.39 11.51
N ASN A 69 11.20 17.26 10.54
CA ASN A 69 9.79 17.61 10.72
C ASN A 69 9.12 16.69 11.76
N THR A 70 9.39 15.40 11.73
CA THR A 70 8.91 14.44 12.73
C THR A 70 9.46 14.76 14.12
N ALA A 71 10.75 15.13 14.25
CA ALA A 71 11.35 15.54 15.51
C ALA A 71 10.69 16.79 16.09
N ARG A 72 10.30 17.74 15.24
CA ARG A 72 9.55 18.93 15.66
C ARG A 72 8.14 18.59 16.14
N GLN A 73 7.50 17.56 15.57
CA GLN A 73 6.12 17.19 15.88
C GLN A 73 6.01 16.22 17.07
N LEU A 74 6.88 15.21 17.15
CA LEU A 74 6.80 14.09 18.11
C LEU A 74 7.92 14.12 19.16
N GLY A 75 8.86 15.05 19.04
CA GLY A 75 10.05 15.12 19.88
C GLY A 75 11.21 14.24 19.38
N VAL A 76 12.41 14.54 19.88
CA VAL A 76 13.68 13.93 19.43
C VAL A 76 13.78 12.45 19.82
N VAL A 77 13.35 12.08 21.02
CA VAL A 77 13.46 10.70 21.53
C VAL A 77 12.60 9.75 20.68
N GLU A 78 11.35 10.12 20.41
CA GLU A 78 10.44 9.28 19.64
C GLU A 78 10.86 9.20 18.18
N THR A 79 11.34 10.31 17.62
CA THR A 79 11.91 10.32 16.27
C THR A 79 13.15 9.44 16.16
N TYR A 80 14.03 9.46 17.18
CA TYR A 80 15.19 8.58 17.24
C TYR A 80 14.78 7.11 17.25
N ARG A 81 13.79 6.73 18.08
CA ARG A 81 13.23 5.36 18.09
C ARG A 81 12.65 4.98 16.74
N MET A 82 11.91 5.87 16.08
CA MET A 82 11.38 5.62 14.73
C MET A 82 12.47 5.40 13.67
N VAL A 83 13.57 6.13 13.76
CA VAL A 83 14.73 5.94 12.86
C VAL A 83 15.42 4.61 13.14
N GLN A 84 15.65 4.28 14.40
CA GLN A 84 16.20 2.97 14.81
C GLN A 84 15.31 1.82 14.32
N ASP A 85 14.00 1.91 14.55
CA ASP A 85 13.02 0.94 14.09
C ASP A 85 13.04 0.73 12.58
N ARG A 86 13.30 1.79 11.80
CA ARG A 86 13.38 1.69 10.35
C ARG A 86 14.67 0.99 9.91
N LEU A 87 15.76 1.18 10.63
CA LEU A 87 17.06 0.53 10.37
C LEU A 87 17.06 -0.94 10.78
N ASP A 88 16.24 -1.31 11.77
CA ASP A 88 16.11 -2.69 12.25
C ASP A 88 15.17 -3.55 11.41
N ARG A 89 14.51 -2.95 10.41
CA ARG A 89 13.69 -3.70 9.45
C ARG A 89 14.59 -4.30 8.38
N PRO A 90 14.75 -5.64 8.33
CA PRO A 90 15.38 -6.28 7.18
C PRO A 90 14.59 -5.98 5.90
N MET A 91 15.32 -5.85 4.81
CA MET A 91 14.80 -5.62 3.46
C MET A 91 14.88 -6.90 2.65
N THR A 92 13.91 -7.13 1.77
CA THR A 92 14.01 -8.20 0.77
C THR A 92 14.90 -7.74 -0.38
N LEU A 93 15.69 -8.68 -0.92
CA LEU A 93 16.46 -8.48 -2.15
C LEU A 93 15.79 -9.20 -3.31
N GLY A 94 16.26 -8.93 -4.53
CA GLY A 94 15.75 -9.52 -5.76
C GLY A 94 14.57 -8.76 -6.38
N TYR A 95 14.49 -8.87 -7.70
CA TYR A 95 13.44 -8.24 -8.50
C TYR A 95 13.18 -8.97 -9.83
N SER A 96 13.75 -10.17 -10.02
CA SER A 96 13.71 -10.94 -11.27
C SER A 96 13.76 -12.44 -10.93
N CYS A 97 12.68 -13.16 -11.18
CA CYS A 97 12.58 -14.59 -10.91
C CYS A 97 11.77 -15.34 -11.97
N ALA A 98 11.85 -16.67 -11.93
CA ALA A 98 11.02 -17.56 -12.72
C ALA A 98 10.69 -18.83 -11.93
N GLY A 99 9.52 -19.39 -12.20
CA GLY A 99 9.06 -20.61 -11.57
C GLY A 99 7.61 -20.95 -11.92
N GLU A 100 6.95 -21.69 -11.05
CA GLU A 100 5.61 -22.23 -11.28
C GLU A 100 4.55 -21.45 -10.49
N VAL A 101 3.42 -21.17 -11.12
CA VAL A 101 2.26 -20.58 -10.46
C VAL A 101 1.60 -21.62 -9.56
N ILE A 102 1.45 -21.29 -8.27
CA ILE A 102 0.80 -22.19 -7.29
C ILE A 102 -0.60 -21.71 -6.88
N ALA A 103 -0.87 -20.41 -6.96
CA ALA A 103 -2.18 -19.83 -6.71
C ALA A 103 -2.34 -18.51 -7.47
N VAL A 104 -3.59 -18.15 -7.79
CA VAL A 104 -3.93 -16.87 -8.43
C VAL A 104 -5.01 -16.17 -7.63
N GLY A 105 -4.85 -14.87 -7.43
CA GLY A 105 -5.84 -14.05 -6.76
C GLY A 105 -6.99 -13.69 -7.69
N GLU A 106 -8.11 -13.30 -7.10
CA GLU A 106 -9.23 -12.71 -7.83
C GLU A 106 -8.75 -11.55 -8.72
N GLY A 107 -9.36 -11.38 -9.90
CA GLY A 107 -8.95 -10.37 -10.87
C GLY A 107 -7.81 -10.80 -11.81
N VAL A 108 -7.27 -12.01 -11.66
CA VAL A 108 -6.34 -12.64 -12.62
C VAL A 108 -7.07 -13.75 -13.37
N GLY A 109 -7.25 -13.58 -14.68
CA GLY A 109 -8.01 -14.52 -15.52
C GLY A 109 -7.17 -15.25 -16.59
N ASP A 110 -5.99 -14.73 -16.91
CA ASP A 110 -5.12 -15.19 -18.00
C ASP A 110 -3.93 -16.06 -17.54
N ILE A 111 -3.78 -16.24 -16.23
CA ILE A 111 -2.72 -17.05 -15.61
C ILE A 111 -3.40 -18.07 -14.70
N THR A 112 -2.93 -19.31 -14.70
CA THR A 112 -3.53 -20.42 -13.93
C THR A 112 -2.46 -21.20 -13.16
N PRO A 113 -2.82 -21.85 -12.04
CA PRO A 113 -1.91 -22.75 -11.31
C PRO A 113 -1.32 -23.83 -12.23
N GLY A 114 -0.04 -24.17 -12.02
CA GLY A 114 0.76 -25.09 -12.83
C GLY A 114 1.48 -24.43 -14.02
N MET A 115 1.13 -23.19 -14.39
CA MET A 115 1.85 -22.49 -15.47
C MET A 115 3.26 -22.08 -15.03
N ARG A 116 4.22 -22.19 -15.95
CA ARG A 116 5.56 -21.60 -15.76
C ARG A 116 5.53 -20.13 -16.14
N VAL A 117 6.08 -19.27 -15.28
CA VAL A 117 6.09 -17.82 -15.45
C VAL A 117 7.44 -17.21 -15.10
N ALA A 118 7.78 -16.10 -15.76
CA ALA A 118 8.80 -15.18 -15.30
C ALA A 118 8.13 -13.95 -14.69
N ALA A 119 8.77 -13.39 -13.67
CA ALA A 119 8.21 -12.30 -12.90
C ALA A 119 9.27 -11.24 -12.57
N GLY A 120 8.83 -9.98 -12.58
CA GLY A 120 9.62 -8.82 -12.22
C GLY A 120 9.05 -8.05 -11.03
N GLY A 121 9.80 -7.05 -10.56
CA GLY A 121 9.31 -6.09 -9.56
C GLY A 121 10.13 -6.11 -8.27
N ALA A 122 10.76 -4.99 -7.94
CA ALA A 122 11.46 -4.83 -6.67
C ALA A 122 10.45 -4.83 -5.51
N GLY A 123 10.65 -5.73 -4.54
CA GLY A 123 9.70 -5.95 -3.44
C GLY A 123 8.55 -6.90 -3.78
N TYR A 124 8.51 -7.44 -5.00
CA TYR A 124 7.56 -8.46 -5.46
C TYR A 124 8.31 -9.75 -5.81
N ALA A 125 9.04 -9.75 -6.94
CA ALA A 125 9.87 -10.85 -7.44
C ALA A 125 11.20 -10.99 -6.67
N SER A 126 11.08 -11.14 -5.35
CA SER A 126 12.18 -11.19 -4.39
C SER A 126 12.92 -12.53 -4.43
N HIS A 127 14.13 -12.57 -3.87
CA HIS A 127 14.87 -13.80 -3.63
C HIS A 127 14.25 -14.59 -2.47
N ALA A 128 13.21 -15.35 -2.76
CA ALA A 128 12.49 -16.20 -1.83
C ALA A 128 11.92 -17.43 -2.54
N GLU A 129 11.63 -18.49 -1.79
CA GLU A 129 11.03 -19.71 -2.37
C GLU A 129 9.64 -19.48 -2.95
N ILE A 130 8.82 -18.62 -2.32
CA ILE A 130 7.49 -18.26 -2.80
C ILE A 130 7.36 -16.73 -2.80
N VAL A 131 6.86 -16.17 -3.89
CA VAL A 131 6.63 -14.74 -4.07
C VAL A 131 5.20 -14.46 -4.53
N ALA A 132 4.61 -13.36 -4.05
CA ALA A 132 3.33 -12.85 -4.56
C ALA A 132 3.63 -11.64 -5.46
N VAL A 133 3.32 -11.76 -6.74
CA VAL A 133 3.68 -10.76 -7.76
C VAL A 133 2.42 -10.24 -8.44
N PRO A 134 2.24 -8.91 -8.55
CA PRO A 134 1.12 -8.35 -9.29
C PRO A 134 1.10 -8.81 -10.75
N ARG A 135 -0.09 -9.08 -11.29
CA ARG A 135 -0.27 -9.76 -12.58
C ARG A 135 0.40 -9.06 -13.76
N ASN A 136 0.49 -7.73 -13.73
CA ASN A 136 1.13 -6.95 -14.78
C ASN A 136 2.66 -7.08 -14.80
N LEU A 137 3.25 -7.71 -13.80
CA LEU A 137 4.67 -8.01 -13.71
C LEU A 137 4.98 -9.48 -13.96
N VAL A 138 3.99 -10.27 -14.42
CA VAL A 138 4.09 -11.71 -14.64
C VAL A 138 3.80 -12.04 -16.10
N VAL A 139 4.63 -12.89 -16.69
CA VAL A 139 4.49 -13.36 -18.07
C VAL A 139 4.72 -14.88 -18.15
N PRO A 140 3.87 -15.62 -18.90
CA PRO A 140 4.11 -17.04 -19.18
C PRO A 140 5.47 -17.29 -19.83
N VAL A 141 6.17 -18.33 -19.38
CA VAL A 141 7.42 -18.79 -20.01
C VAL A 141 7.06 -19.64 -21.24
N PRO A 142 7.57 -19.31 -22.44
CA PRO A 142 7.34 -20.12 -23.63
C PRO A 142 7.91 -21.54 -23.50
N ASP A 143 7.30 -22.49 -24.22
CA ASP A 143 7.81 -23.84 -24.34
C ASP A 143 9.26 -23.85 -24.85
N GLY A 144 10.10 -24.71 -24.28
CA GLY A 144 11.52 -24.83 -24.64
C GLY A 144 12.45 -23.80 -24.01
N VAL A 145 11.94 -22.75 -23.36
CA VAL A 145 12.77 -21.86 -22.54
C VAL A 145 12.91 -22.48 -21.14
N GLU A 146 14.13 -22.62 -20.61
CA GLU A 146 14.35 -23.09 -19.23
C GLU A 146 14.15 -21.97 -18.19
N ASP A 147 13.70 -22.30 -16.98
CA ASP A 147 13.44 -21.31 -15.90
C ASP A 147 14.68 -20.47 -15.54
N ARG A 148 15.88 -21.07 -15.56
CA ARG A 148 17.14 -20.33 -15.29
C ARG A 148 17.37 -19.18 -16.27
N TRP A 149 16.90 -19.33 -17.51
CA TRP A 149 17.01 -18.31 -18.56
C TRP A 149 15.83 -17.35 -18.52
N ALA A 150 14.63 -17.87 -18.22
CA ALA A 150 13.45 -17.04 -18.00
C ALA A 150 13.66 -16.03 -16.85
N ALA A 151 14.45 -16.37 -15.83
CA ALA A 151 14.82 -15.47 -14.74
C ALA A 151 15.60 -14.21 -15.19
N PHE A 152 16.10 -14.17 -16.44
CA PHE A 152 16.72 -12.97 -17.03
C PHE A 152 15.71 -11.98 -17.62
N ALA A 153 14.43 -12.34 -17.73
CA ALA A 153 13.42 -11.54 -18.43
C ALA A 153 13.36 -10.09 -17.95
N THR A 154 13.33 -9.84 -16.64
CA THR A 154 13.24 -8.47 -16.10
C THR A 154 14.50 -7.65 -16.35
N VAL A 155 15.69 -8.25 -16.24
CA VAL A 155 16.95 -7.55 -16.52
C VAL A 155 17.12 -7.31 -18.02
N GLY A 156 16.70 -8.26 -18.86
CA GLY A 156 16.61 -8.08 -20.30
C GLY A 156 15.61 -6.99 -20.68
N ALA A 157 14.51 -6.84 -19.95
CA ALA A 157 13.53 -5.80 -20.21
C ALA A 157 14.08 -4.39 -19.92
N ILE A 158 14.99 -4.26 -18.95
CA ILE A 158 15.75 -3.01 -18.73
C ILE A 158 16.61 -2.67 -19.95
N ALA A 159 17.32 -3.66 -20.49
CA ALA A 159 18.12 -3.50 -21.71
C ALA A 159 17.24 -3.15 -22.91
N LEU A 160 16.14 -3.88 -23.10
CA LEU A 160 15.20 -3.69 -24.21
C LEU A 160 14.53 -2.32 -24.18
N GLN A 161 14.13 -1.85 -23.00
CA GLN A 161 13.59 -0.49 -22.87
C GLN A 161 14.60 0.58 -23.31
N GLY A 162 15.89 0.37 -23.00
CA GLY A 162 16.97 1.24 -23.49
C GLY A 162 17.03 1.28 -25.02
N ILE A 163 16.81 0.14 -25.69
CA ILE A 163 16.76 0.04 -27.16
C ILE A 163 15.53 0.78 -27.70
N HIS A 164 14.34 0.59 -27.10
CA HIS A 164 13.13 1.31 -27.52
C HIS A 164 13.28 2.84 -27.37
N GLN A 165 13.96 3.31 -26.32
CA GLN A 165 14.21 4.74 -26.14
C GLN A 165 15.19 5.34 -27.16
N ALA A 166 16.00 4.50 -27.83
CA ALA A 166 16.92 4.97 -28.86
C ALA A 166 16.17 5.45 -30.12
N GLU A 167 14.96 4.93 -30.38
CA GLU A 167 14.17 5.16 -31.60
C GLU A 167 14.97 4.95 -32.90
N ALA A 168 15.98 4.09 -32.83
CA ALA A 168 16.75 3.66 -33.99
C ALA A 168 15.98 2.56 -34.74
N VAL A 169 16.22 2.44 -36.05
CA VAL A 169 15.60 1.41 -36.90
C VAL A 169 16.56 0.23 -37.10
N PRO A 170 16.07 -1.01 -37.33
CA PRO A 170 16.93 -2.14 -37.69
C PRO A 170 17.93 -1.78 -38.80
N GLY A 171 19.14 -2.32 -38.72
CA GLY A 171 20.29 -1.92 -39.53
C GLY A 171 21.06 -0.69 -39.03
N SER A 172 20.55 0.02 -38.01
CA SER A 172 21.29 1.12 -37.38
C SER A 172 22.52 0.63 -36.60
N ARG A 173 23.56 1.47 -36.57
CA ARG A 173 24.81 1.24 -35.82
C ARG A 173 24.63 1.73 -34.40
N VAL A 174 24.83 0.86 -33.42
CA VAL A 174 24.54 1.17 -32.02
C VAL A 174 25.75 0.90 -31.15
N ALA A 175 26.24 1.93 -30.44
CA ALA A 175 27.30 1.74 -29.45
C ALA A 175 26.70 1.46 -28.06
N VAL A 176 27.27 0.52 -27.32
CA VAL A 176 26.90 0.20 -25.93
C VAL A 176 28.09 0.48 -25.02
N ILE A 177 27.94 1.42 -24.09
CA ILE A 177 28.97 1.79 -23.12
C ILE A 177 28.64 1.18 -21.76
N GLY A 178 29.55 0.38 -21.24
CA GLY A 178 29.32 -0.52 -20.11
C GLY A 178 28.89 -1.90 -20.61
N LEU A 179 29.67 -2.93 -20.30
CA LEU A 179 29.52 -4.33 -20.70
C LEU A 179 29.40 -5.26 -19.49
N GLY A 180 28.83 -4.74 -18.39
CA GLY A 180 28.24 -5.56 -17.33
C GLY A 180 26.99 -6.31 -17.83
N LEU A 181 26.19 -6.87 -16.92
CA LEU A 181 25.07 -7.74 -17.29
C LEU A 181 24.07 -7.09 -18.25
N VAL A 182 23.63 -5.87 -17.91
CA VAL A 182 22.71 -5.12 -18.77
C VAL A 182 23.34 -4.87 -20.14
N GLY A 183 24.59 -4.42 -20.21
CA GLY A 183 25.30 -4.20 -21.48
C GLY A 183 25.45 -5.45 -22.33
N GLN A 184 25.78 -6.60 -21.72
CA GLN A 184 25.86 -7.89 -22.41
C GLN A 184 24.51 -8.33 -22.99
N LEU A 185 23.41 -8.12 -22.25
CA LEU A 185 22.06 -8.38 -22.73
C LEU A 185 21.65 -7.39 -23.83
N THR A 186 22.02 -6.11 -23.71
CA THR A 186 21.78 -5.08 -24.72
C THR A 186 22.42 -5.45 -26.05
N LEU A 187 23.70 -5.88 -26.07
CA LEU A 187 24.37 -6.33 -27.29
C LEU A 187 23.61 -7.47 -27.99
N ARG A 188 23.13 -8.45 -27.21
CA ARG A 188 22.40 -9.62 -27.70
C ARG A 188 21.03 -9.24 -28.26
N LEU A 189 20.28 -8.41 -27.55
CA LEU A 189 18.98 -7.91 -27.99
C LEU A 189 19.11 -7.02 -29.24
N LEU A 190 20.12 -6.16 -29.31
CA LEU A 190 20.40 -5.36 -30.50
C LEU A 190 20.65 -6.25 -31.73
N ARG A 191 21.49 -7.28 -31.60
CA ARG A 191 21.71 -8.25 -32.69
C ARG A 191 20.42 -8.98 -33.07
N ALA A 192 19.62 -9.41 -32.10
CA ALA A 192 18.35 -10.11 -32.34
C ALA A 192 17.32 -9.24 -33.08
N TYR A 193 17.31 -7.93 -32.85
CA TYR A 193 16.48 -6.96 -33.57
C TYR A 193 17.07 -6.50 -34.92
N GLY A 194 18.24 -7.01 -35.31
CA GLY A 194 18.89 -6.68 -36.58
C GLY A 194 19.67 -5.36 -36.57
N TYR A 195 20.08 -4.86 -35.42
CA TYR A 195 21.03 -3.74 -35.32
C TYR A 195 22.48 -4.22 -35.48
N ASP A 196 23.40 -3.28 -35.70
CA ASP A 196 24.86 -3.52 -35.74
C ASP A 196 25.54 -2.97 -34.46
N PRO A 197 25.67 -3.78 -33.39
CA PRO A 197 26.14 -3.32 -32.10
C PRO A 197 27.66 -3.39 -31.91
N VAL A 198 28.24 -2.34 -31.31
CA VAL A 198 29.62 -2.32 -30.80
C VAL A 198 29.63 -2.04 -29.31
N GLY A 199 30.37 -2.85 -28.54
CA GLY A 199 30.54 -2.69 -27.10
C GLY A 199 31.79 -1.90 -26.69
N VAL A 200 31.71 -1.15 -25.61
CA VAL A 200 32.87 -0.48 -24.97
C VAL A 200 32.80 -0.63 -23.46
N ASP A 201 33.91 -1.05 -22.84
CA ASP A 201 34.06 -1.06 -21.38
C ASP A 201 35.51 -0.73 -20.97
N GLN A 202 35.72 -0.25 -19.75
CA GLN A 202 37.03 -0.09 -19.13
C GLN A 202 37.63 -1.44 -18.70
N ASP A 203 36.78 -2.36 -18.26
CA ASP A 203 37.15 -3.69 -17.78
C ASP A 203 37.45 -4.64 -18.95
N SER A 204 38.70 -5.12 -19.01
CA SER A 204 39.13 -6.08 -20.01
C SER A 204 38.32 -7.38 -19.95
N ALA A 205 37.93 -7.84 -18.77
CA ALA A 205 37.18 -9.09 -18.62
C ALA A 205 35.79 -8.99 -19.25
N ALA A 206 35.12 -7.84 -19.10
CA ALA A 206 33.83 -7.56 -19.72
C ALA A 206 33.93 -7.49 -21.25
N VAL A 207 34.99 -6.87 -21.77
CA VAL A 207 35.29 -6.82 -23.21
C VAL A 207 35.58 -8.22 -23.77
N ASP A 208 36.39 -9.01 -23.09
CA ASP A 208 36.74 -10.37 -23.51
C ASP A 208 35.51 -11.30 -23.50
N ALA A 209 34.62 -11.14 -22.52
CA ALA A 209 33.34 -11.88 -22.49
C ALA A 209 32.45 -11.54 -23.69
N ALA A 210 32.35 -10.26 -24.06
CA ALA A 210 31.59 -9.84 -25.25
C ALA A 210 32.21 -10.41 -26.54
N ARG A 211 33.54 -10.34 -26.68
CA ARG A 211 34.27 -10.90 -27.83
C ARG A 211 34.14 -12.41 -27.95
N SER A 212 34.24 -13.12 -26.83
CA SER A 212 34.05 -14.58 -26.78
C SER A 212 32.63 -15.01 -27.15
N SER A 213 31.66 -14.10 -27.00
CA SER A 213 30.27 -14.26 -27.44
C SER A 213 30.04 -13.79 -28.88
N GLY A 214 31.11 -13.50 -29.63
CA GLY A 214 31.07 -13.08 -31.03
C GLY A 214 30.68 -11.63 -31.26
N PHE A 215 30.71 -10.75 -30.26
CA PHE A 215 30.46 -9.31 -30.43
C PHE A 215 31.75 -8.53 -30.65
N VAL A 216 31.65 -7.43 -31.42
CA VAL A 216 32.74 -6.47 -31.52
C VAL A 216 32.73 -5.60 -30.27
N ALA A 217 33.83 -5.63 -29.53
CA ALA A 217 33.98 -4.83 -28.32
C ALA A 217 35.41 -4.29 -28.17
N TYR A 218 35.54 -3.12 -27.56
CA TYR A 218 36.81 -2.42 -27.37
C TYR A 218 36.98 -1.97 -25.91
N ARG A 219 38.23 -1.87 -25.48
CA ARG A 219 38.53 -1.22 -24.20
C ARG A 219 38.37 0.29 -24.32
N ARG A 220 37.91 0.95 -23.25
CA ARG A 220 37.83 2.42 -23.16
C ARG A 220 39.15 3.12 -23.47
N GLU A 221 40.25 2.49 -23.05
CA GLU A 221 41.63 2.98 -23.18
C GLU A 221 42.23 2.77 -24.59
N THR A 222 41.48 2.15 -25.52
CA THR A 222 41.92 1.99 -26.91
C THR A 222 42.29 3.35 -27.51
N GLU A 223 43.49 3.46 -28.07
CA GLU A 223 43.95 4.67 -28.78
C GLU A 223 43.03 4.97 -29.97
N ASP A 224 42.65 6.24 -30.14
CA ASP A 224 41.67 6.66 -31.15
C ASP A 224 40.41 5.75 -31.15
N LEU A 225 39.85 5.48 -29.97
CA LEU A 225 38.66 4.64 -29.86
C LEU A 225 37.52 5.10 -30.81
N PRO A 226 37.18 6.41 -30.93
CA PRO A 226 36.13 6.83 -31.85
C PRO A 226 36.46 6.54 -33.32
N GLY A 227 37.72 6.70 -33.75
CA GLY A 227 38.13 6.33 -35.11
C GLY A 227 38.18 4.82 -35.32
N THR A 228 38.54 4.05 -34.30
CA THR A 228 38.55 2.57 -34.34
C THR A 228 37.14 2.01 -34.51
N VAL A 229 36.18 2.50 -33.72
CA VAL A 229 34.77 2.13 -33.88
C VAL A 229 34.26 2.59 -35.26
N ALA A 230 34.64 3.78 -35.72
CA ALA A 230 34.22 4.25 -37.04
C ALA A 230 34.76 3.38 -38.18
N ARG A 231 36.02 2.94 -38.11
CA ARG A 231 36.63 2.02 -39.11
C ARG A 231 35.86 0.71 -39.21
N HIS A 232 35.36 0.18 -38.10
CA HIS A 232 34.49 -1.01 -38.11
C HIS A 232 33.21 -0.77 -38.92
N TRP A 233 32.62 0.41 -38.82
CA TRP A 233 31.43 0.83 -39.57
C TRP A 233 31.76 1.56 -40.89
N GLY A 234 32.90 1.26 -41.52
CA GLY A 234 33.26 1.85 -42.83
C GLY A 234 33.45 3.37 -42.82
N GLY A 235 33.85 3.93 -41.69
CA GLY A 235 34.06 5.38 -41.46
C GLY A 235 32.89 6.09 -40.81
N ALA A 236 31.75 5.42 -40.61
CA ALA A 236 30.57 6.03 -40.01
C ALA A 236 30.57 6.00 -38.47
N ARG A 237 29.68 6.79 -37.85
CA ARG A 237 29.51 6.87 -36.39
C ARG A 237 28.16 6.30 -35.94
N ALA A 238 27.98 6.10 -34.65
CA ALA A 238 26.81 5.46 -34.08
C ALA A 238 25.54 6.30 -34.29
N ASP A 239 24.46 5.66 -34.78
CA ASP A 239 23.12 6.25 -34.89
C ASP A 239 22.46 6.43 -33.52
N ALA A 240 22.81 5.56 -32.57
CA ALA A 240 22.46 5.69 -31.16
C ALA A 240 23.57 5.15 -30.24
N VAL A 241 23.63 5.67 -29.03
CA VAL A 241 24.56 5.20 -27.99
C VAL A 241 23.79 4.88 -26.71
N LEU A 242 23.88 3.65 -26.21
CA LEU A 242 23.25 3.21 -24.97
C LEU A 242 24.29 3.15 -23.86
N VAL A 243 24.09 3.95 -22.80
CA VAL A 243 24.96 3.99 -21.63
C VAL A 243 24.38 3.09 -20.55
N THR A 244 24.96 1.91 -20.35
CA THR A 244 24.56 0.91 -19.34
C THR A 244 25.53 0.80 -18.16
N ALA A 245 26.59 1.61 -18.16
CA ALA A 245 27.58 1.69 -17.08
C ALA A 245 26.95 2.19 -15.76
N ALA A 246 27.60 1.87 -14.63
CA ALA A 246 27.27 2.43 -13.33
C ALA A 246 28.54 3.08 -12.72
N THR A 247 28.56 4.41 -12.60
CA THR A 247 29.74 5.17 -12.12
C THR A 247 29.39 6.62 -11.77
N SER A 248 30.09 7.21 -10.81
CA SER A 248 29.97 8.65 -10.51
C SER A 248 30.67 9.57 -11.53
N SER A 249 31.40 8.99 -12.50
CA SER A 249 32.11 9.72 -13.55
C SER A 249 31.18 10.21 -14.67
N THR A 250 31.56 11.30 -15.34
CA THR A 250 30.91 11.81 -16.56
C THR A 250 31.45 11.15 -17.84
N ASP A 251 32.55 10.40 -17.75
CA ASP A 251 33.24 9.79 -18.90
C ASP A 251 32.32 8.99 -19.84
N PRO A 252 31.37 8.14 -19.37
CA PRO A 252 30.49 7.41 -20.28
C PRO A 252 29.62 8.33 -21.16
N VAL A 253 29.21 9.48 -20.63
CA VAL A 253 28.38 10.46 -21.36
C VAL A 253 29.25 11.28 -22.32
N GLU A 254 30.46 11.64 -21.93
CA GLU A 254 31.42 12.32 -22.81
C GLU A 254 31.81 11.42 -23.99
N LEU A 255 32.13 10.16 -23.70
CA LEU A 255 32.45 9.14 -24.70
C LEU A 255 31.28 8.92 -25.66
N ALA A 256 30.05 8.86 -25.15
CA ALA A 256 28.86 8.72 -26.00
C ALA A 256 28.77 9.83 -27.06
N GLY A 257 29.03 11.08 -26.67
CA GLY A 257 29.06 12.20 -27.61
C GLY A 257 30.16 12.09 -28.67
N SER A 258 31.29 11.46 -28.34
CA SER A 258 32.37 11.22 -29.30
C SER A 258 32.05 10.10 -30.31
N LEU A 259 31.37 9.04 -29.88
CA LEU A 259 30.98 7.89 -30.71
C LEU A 259 29.77 8.18 -31.59
N ALA A 260 28.90 9.09 -31.16
CA ALA A 260 27.69 9.50 -31.85
C ALA A 260 27.96 10.24 -33.18
N ARG A 261 27.14 9.96 -34.21
CA ARG A 261 27.01 10.84 -35.38
C ARG A 261 26.17 12.07 -35.03
N ASP A 262 26.11 13.02 -35.96
CA ASP A 262 25.21 14.17 -35.87
C ASP A 262 23.75 13.68 -35.81
N ARG A 263 22.96 14.29 -34.92
CA ARG A 263 21.55 13.99 -34.61
C ARG A 263 21.32 12.56 -34.12
N ALA A 264 22.30 11.95 -33.46
CA ALA A 264 22.13 10.66 -32.79
C ALA A 264 21.45 10.82 -31.42
N THR A 265 20.90 9.71 -30.93
CA THR A 265 20.30 9.62 -29.59
C THR A 265 21.28 8.96 -28.62
N VAL A 266 21.51 9.59 -27.47
CA VAL A 266 22.22 9.00 -26.32
C VAL A 266 21.19 8.61 -25.26
N VAL A 267 21.08 7.32 -24.97
CA VAL A 267 20.14 6.77 -23.99
C VAL A 267 20.87 6.39 -22.70
N ILE A 268 20.46 6.98 -21.59
CA ILE A 268 20.95 6.68 -20.25
C ILE A 268 20.12 5.55 -19.66
N VAL A 269 20.74 4.38 -19.49
CA VAL A 269 20.12 3.18 -18.91
C VAL A 269 20.68 2.89 -17.51
N GLY A 270 22.00 3.04 -17.35
CA GLY A 270 22.69 2.82 -16.08
C GLY A 270 22.76 4.06 -15.19
N ASP A 271 23.30 3.89 -13.99
CA ASP A 271 23.44 4.95 -12.98
C ASP A 271 24.75 5.72 -13.19
N VAL A 272 24.69 6.79 -13.97
CA VAL A 272 25.84 7.63 -14.30
C VAL A 272 25.60 9.11 -14.00
N LYS A 273 26.67 9.85 -13.74
CA LYS A 273 26.58 11.32 -13.67
C LYS A 273 26.37 11.89 -15.08
N VAL A 274 25.17 12.41 -15.33
CA VAL A 274 24.81 13.00 -16.62
C VAL A 274 25.17 14.49 -16.67
N ALA A 275 26.30 14.79 -17.30
CA ALA A 275 26.75 16.15 -17.57
C ALA A 275 27.31 16.25 -19.02
N PRO A 276 26.44 16.35 -20.04
CA PRO A 276 26.87 16.32 -21.43
C PRO A 276 27.75 17.53 -21.78
N PRO A 277 28.95 17.32 -22.33
CA PRO A 277 29.83 18.43 -22.72
C PRO A 277 29.22 19.21 -23.88
N ARG A 278 29.11 20.54 -23.71
CA ARG A 278 28.47 21.44 -24.68
C ARG A 278 29.07 21.29 -26.07
N ALA A 279 30.39 21.25 -26.19
CA ALA A 279 31.06 21.21 -27.50
C ALA A 279 30.57 20.04 -28.37
N SER A 280 30.63 18.79 -27.89
CA SER A 280 30.25 17.65 -28.73
C SER A 280 28.73 17.47 -28.87
N TYR A 281 27.94 17.82 -27.86
CA TYR A 281 26.48 17.63 -27.90
C TYR A 281 25.77 18.73 -28.68
N TYR A 282 26.20 19.99 -28.53
CA TYR A 282 25.60 21.13 -29.23
C TYR A 282 25.94 21.10 -30.72
N HIS A 283 27.21 20.92 -31.09
CA HIS A 283 27.63 20.94 -32.50
C HIS A 283 27.01 19.80 -33.32
N LYS A 284 26.71 18.67 -32.67
CA LYS A 284 26.12 17.50 -33.31
C LYS A 284 24.60 17.40 -33.15
N GLU A 285 23.95 18.36 -32.47
CA GLU A 285 22.50 18.30 -32.18
C GLU A 285 22.06 16.97 -31.53
N LEU A 286 22.81 16.47 -30.54
CA LEU A 286 22.52 15.18 -29.90
C LEU A 286 21.31 15.27 -28.96
N SER A 287 20.48 14.22 -28.97
CA SER A 287 19.40 14.05 -27.99
C SER A 287 19.84 13.17 -26.83
N VAL A 288 19.55 13.58 -25.59
CA VAL A 288 19.78 12.75 -24.39
C VAL A 288 18.44 12.29 -23.84
N ARG A 289 18.27 10.98 -23.64
CA ARG A 289 17.04 10.37 -23.12
C ARG A 289 17.33 9.46 -21.94
N TYR A 290 16.40 9.36 -21.00
CA TYR A 290 16.49 8.43 -19.87
C TYR A 290 15.60 7.22 -20.13
N SER A 291 16.15 6.03 -19.90
CA SER A 291 15.40 4.78 -19.89
C SER A 291 14.77 4.55 -18.51
N ARG A 292 13.44 4.40 -18.47
CA ARG A 292 12.73 4.10 -17.23
C ARG A 292 12.74 2.59 -16.96
N SER A 293 13.79 2.10 -16.29
CA SER A 293 13.89 0.70 -15.85
C SER A 293 13.45 -0.27 -16.97
N TYR A 294 12.53 -1.20 -16.69
CA TYR A 294 11.98 -2.14 -17.68
C TYR A 294 10.78 -1.62 -18.50
N GLY A 295 10.37 -0.35 -18.36
CA GLY A 295 9.43 0.29 -19.29
C GLY A 295 8.31 1.14 -18.65
N PRO A 296 7.43 1.70 -19.48
CA PRO A 296 6.14 2.26 -19.06
C PRO A 296 5.33 1.28 -18.22
N GLY A 297 4.76 1.75 -17.12
CA GLY A 297 4.11 0.94 -16.08
C GLY A 297 4.86 1.06 -14.76
N ARG A 298 6.19 1.06 -14.84
CA ARG A 298 7.06 1.24 -13.69
C ARG A 298 6.76 2.53 -12.94
N TYR A 299 6.61 2.42 -11.63
CA TYR A 299 6.26 3.50 -10.70
C TYR A 299 4.83 4.04 -10.86
N ASP A 300 3.94 3.31 -11.54
CA ASP A 300 2.51 3.57 -11.57
C ASP A 300 1.76 2.45 -10.84
N PRO A 301 1.36 2.65 -9.57
CA PRO A 301 0.65 1.62 -8.79
C PRO A 301 -0.68 1.18 -9.43
N ARG A 302 -1.28 2.00 -10.30
CA ARG A 302 -2.49 1.60 -11.04
C ARG A 302 -2.17 0.51 -12.05
N PHE A 303 -1.02 0.62 -12.71
CA PHE A 303 -0.52 -0.39 -13.64
C PHE A 303 0.04 -1.60 -12.88
N GLU A 304 1.03 -1.39 -12.00
CA GLU A 304 1.73 -2.48 -11.30
C GLU A 304 0.78 -3.21 -10.36
N GLU A 305 0.15 -2.54 -9.39
CA GLU A 305 -0.58 -3.18 -8.29
C GLU A 305 -2.08 -3.39 -8.59
N SER A 306 -2.69 -2.46 -9.34
CA SER A 306 -4.13 -2.50 -9.64
C SER A 306 -4.45 -3.21 -10.96
N GLY A 307 -3.43 -3.66 -11.70
CA GLY A 307 -3.61 -4.41 -12.93
C GLY A 307 -4.23 -3.62 -14.08
N GLN A 308 -4.27 -2.29 -14.03
CA GLN A 308 -4.86 -1.46 -15.09
C GLN A 308 -3.88 -1.35 -16.28
N GLU A 309 -4.30 -1.81 -17.46
CA GLU A 309 -3.47 -1.73 -18.66
C GLU A 309 -3.51 -0.33 -19.29
N TYR A 310 -2.42 0.05 -19.96
CA TYR A 310 -2.45 1.22 -20.82
C TYR A 310 -3.09 0.89 -22.17
N PRO A 311 -3.81 1.85 -22.79
CA PRO A 311 -4.27 1.72 -24.16
C PRO A 311 -3.10 1.40 -25.10
N GLU A 312 -3.16 0.24 -25.75
CA GLU A 312 -2.05 -0.31 -26.52
C GLU A 312 -1.58 0.63 -27.64
N GLY A 313 -2.50 1.30 -28.33
CA GLY A 313 -2.17 2.26 -29.39
C GLY A 313 -1.42 3.51 -28.93
N TYR A 314 -1.43 3.82 -27.62
CA TYR A 314 -0.71 4.96 -27.05
C TYR A 314 0.59 4.55 -26.36
N VAL A 315 0.60 3.36 -25.75
CA VAL A 315 1.77 2.80 -25.07
C VAL A 315 1.99 1.38 -25.60
N PRO A 316 2.73 1.21 -26.72
CA PRO A 316 2.90 -0.09 -27.34
C PRO A 316 3.77 -1.02 -26.50
N TRP A 317 4.81 -0.47 -25.86
CA TRP A 317 5.75 -1.22 -25.02
C TRP A 317 5.53 -0.86 -23.56
N THR A 318 4.83 -1.72 -22.83
CA THR A 318 4.77 -1.68 -21.35
C THR A 318 5.88 -2.55 -20.79
N GLU A 319 6.15 -2.43 -19.49
CA GLU A 319 7.05 -3.35 -18.81
C GLU A 319 6.69 -4.82 -19.01
N ARG A 320 5.40 -5.16 -18.90
CA ARG A 320 4.92 -6.53 -19.14
C ARG A 320 5.27 -7.02 -20.54
N ARG A 321 5.04 -6.18 -21.56
CA ARG A 321 5.33 -6.54 -22.96
C ARG A 321 6.83 -6.60 -23.24
N ASN A 322 7.64 -5.75 -22.60
CA ASN A 322 9.09 -5.87 -22.65
C ASN A 322 9.58 -7.18 -22.02
N LEU A 323 9.03 -7.61 -20.88
CA LEU A 323 9.33 -8.91 -20.28
C LEU A 323 8.97 -10.06 -21.24
N ALA A 324 7.77 -10.00 -21.83
CA ALA A 324 7.30 -11.01 -22.77
C ALA A 324 8.16 -11.12 -24.02
N GLU A 325 8.58 -9.98 -24.57
CA GLU A 325 9.42 -9.94 -25.75
C GLU A 325 10.83 -10.45 -25.49
N VAL A 326 11.40 -10.16 -24.32
CA VAL A 326 12.66 -10.76 -23.91
C VAL A 326 12.53 -12.28 -23.84
N LEU A 327 11.48 -12.81 -23.19
CA LEU A 327 11.24 -14.25 -23.12
C LEU A 327 11.11 -14.89 -24.51
N ARG A 328 10.39 -14.24 -25.44
CA ARG A 328 10.26 -14.69 -26.83
C ARG A 328 11.63 -14.82 -27.50
N LEU A 329 12.55 -13.92 -27.18
CA LEU A 329 13.89 -13.86 -27.78
C LEU A 329 14.92 -14.75 -27.09
N VAL A 330 14.72 -15.15 -25.83
CA VAL A 330 15.67 -15.96 -25.04
C VAL A 330 16.32 -17.11 -25.83
N PRO A 331 15.58 -17.94 -26.60
CA PRO A 331 16.18 -19.04 -27.36
C PRO A 331 17.29 -18.60 -28.34
N GLY A 332 17.25 -17.36 -28.84
CA GLY A 332 18.23 -16.80 -29.78
C GLY A 332 19.30 -15.90 -29.15
N LEU A 333 19.26 -15.63 -27.84
CA LEU A 333 20.20 -14.70 -27.20
C LEU A 333 21.55 -15.34 -26.82
N GLY A 334 21.65 -16.68 -26.84
CA GLY A 334 22.88 -17.41 -26.47
C GLY A 334 23.33 -17.11 -25.04
N LEU A 335 22.41 -17.15 -24.08
CA LEU A 335 22.67 -16.78 -22.68
C LEU A 335 23.64 -17.74 -21.98
N GLU A 336 23.83 -18.95 -22.50
CA GLU A 336 24.78 -19.95 -22.02
C GLU A 336 26.22 -19.39 -21.98
N SER A 337 26.56 -18.53 -22.96
CA SER A 337 27.86 -17.87 -23.05
C SER A 337 28.16 -16.90 -21.90
N LEU A 338 27.15 -16.49 -21.13
CA LEU A 338 27.33 -15.66 -19.94
C LEU A 338 27.88 -16.45 -18.74
N ASP A 339 27.85 -17.80 -18.81
CA ASP A 339 28.36 -18.72 -17.79
C ASP A 339 27.96 -18.33 -16.35
N PRO A 340 26.65 -18.17 -16.07
CA PRO A 340 26.20 -17.71 -14.76
C PRO A 340 26.53 -18.74 -13.67
N ARG A 341 27.02 -18.26 -12.52
CA ARG A 341 27.20 -19.12 -11.34
C ARG A 341 25.86 -19.34 -10.68
N VAL A 342 25.54 -20.59 -10.38
CA VAL A 342 24.32 -20.97 -9.68
C VAL A 342 24.67 -21.32 -8.23
N PHE A 343 23.96 -20.70 -7.29
CA PHE A 343 24.03 -21.01 -5.86
C PHE A 343 22.69 -21.56 -5.39
N ALA A 344 22.69 -22.42 -4.38
CA ALA A 344 21.46 -22.73 -3.68
C ALA A 344 21.00 -21.51 -2.86
N VAL A 345 19.70 -21.36 -2.59
CA VAL A 345 19.18 -20.23 -1.81
C VAL A 345 19.82 -20.13 -0.42
N GLU A 346 20.18 -21.27 0.18
CA GLU A 346 20.87 -21.37 1.47
C GLU A 346 22.25 -20.70 1.44
N ASP A 347 22.90 -20.69 0.28
CA ASP A 347 24.22 -20.13 0.05
C ASP A 347 24.15 -18.67 -0.44
N ALA A 348 23.00 -18.00 -0.31
CA ALA A 348 22.84 -16.64 -0.82
C ALA A 348 23.88 -15.66 -0.25
N ALA A 349 24.22 -15.77 1.05
CA ALA A 349 25.25 -14.93 1.66
C ALA A 349 26.62 -15.08 0.95
N GLU A 350 26.97 -16.31 0.54
CA GLU A 350 28.18 -16.59 -0.23
C GLU A 350 28.09 -16.01 -1.66
N ALA A 351 26.92 -16.10 -2.30
CA ALA A 351 26.70 -15.48 -3.62
C ALA A 351 26.98 -13.97 -3.60
N TYR A 352 26.52 -13.25 -2.57
CA TYR A 352 26.81 -11.82 -2.42
C TYR A 352 28.24 -11.52 -1.98
N ARG A 353 28.89 -12.42 -1.24
CA ARG A 353 30.33 -12.28 -0.94
C ARG A 353 31.15 -12.36 -2.23
N VAL A 354 30.89 -13.38 -3.05
CA VAL A 354 31.50 -13.54 -4.39
C VAL A 354 31.28 -12.29 -5.23
N LEU A 355 30.05 -11.74 -5.23
CA LEU A 355 29.71 -10.52 -5.96
C LEU A 355 30.57 -9.31 -5.56
N ASN A 356 30.97 -9.21 -4.28
CA ASN A 356 31.73 -8.09 -3.74
C ASN A 356 33.26 -8.28 -3.78
N THR A 357 33.75 -9.49 -3.52
CA THR A 357 35.19 -9.74 -3.29
C THR A 357 35.96 -10.18 -4.54
N GLU A 358 35.31 -10.85 -5.48
CA GLU A 358 35.95 -11.28 -6.72
C GLU A 358 35.86 -10.15 -7.75
N ARG A 359 36.82 -9.21 -7.76
CA ARG A 359 37.01 -8.33 -8.95
C ARG A 359 37.09 -9.23 -10.20
N PRO A 360 36.39 -8.90 -11.28
CA PRO A 360 35.68 -9.87 -12.11
C PRO A 360 36.64 -10.72 -12.93
N ARG A 361 37.03 -11.87 -12.38
CA ARG A 361 37.49 -12.99 -13.20
C ARG A 361 36.25 -13.65 -13.82
N ARG A 362 35.93 -13.21 -15.03
CA ARG A 362 35.14 -13.89 -16.09
C ARG A 362 33.60 -13.95 -16.02
N ARG A 363 32.89 -13.57 -14.94
CA ARG A 363 31.45 -13.91 -14.85
C ARG A 363 30.55 -12.74 -14.48
N VAL A 364 29.46 -12.59 -15.25
CA VAL A 364 28.64 -11.37 -15.29
C VAL A 364 27.25 -11.55 -14.61
N ALA A 365 26.82 -12.78 -14.33
CA ALA A 365 25.52 -13.09 -13.74
C ALA A 365 25.63 -14.17 -12.65
N LEU A 366 24.82 -14.03 -11.58
CA LEU A 366 24.66 -15.04 -10.53
C LEU A 366 23.18 -15.41 -10.42
N LEU A 367 22.89 -16.69 -10.24
CA LEU A 367 21.54 -17.21 -10.04
C LEU A 367 21.42 -17.85 -8.67
N LEU A 368 20.28 -17.68 -8.02
CA LEU A 368 19.85 -18.51 -6.91
C LEU A 368 18.89 -19.58 -7.44
N ARG A 369 19.15 -20.84 -7.09
CA ARG A 369 18.29 -21.98 -7.35
C ARG A 369 17.54 -22.36 -6.08
N TYR A 370 16.27 -22.69 -6.25
CA TYR A 370 15.39 -23.12 -5.17
C TYR A 370 15.05 -24.61 -5.34
N PRO A 371 14.79 -25.34 -4.24
CA PRO A 371 14.50 -26.77 -4.29
C PRO A 371 13.15 -27.10 -4.93
N GLY A 372 12.24 -26.11 -5.06
CA GLY A 372 10.91 -26.32 -5.64
C GLY A 372 9.96 -27.12 -4.74
N THR A 373 10.30 -27.31 -3.46
CA THR A 373 9.52 -28.10 -2.49
C THR A 373 8.67 -27.26 -1.55
N ALA A 374 8.72 -25.93 -1.65
CA ALA A 374 7.94 -25.04 -0.78
C ALA A 374 6.45 -25.13 -1.16
N GLU A 375 5.61 -25.51 -0.21
CA GLU A 375 4.17 -25.58 -0.38
C GLU A 375 3.47 -24.50 0.44
N VAL A 376 2.27 -24.12 0.01
CA VAL A 376 1.35 -23.30 0.79
C VAL A 376 0.29 -24.26 1.28
N THR A 377 0.16 -24.41 2.59
CA THR A 377 -0.91 -25.26 3.14
C THR A 377 -2.23 -24.56 2.96
N GLU A 378 -3.28 -25.31 2.58
CA GLU A 378 -4.63 -24.75 2.62
C GLU A 378 -5.10 -24.65 4.07
N PRO A 379 -5.66 -23.51 4.49
CA PRO A 379 -6.24 -23.40 5.82
C PRO A 379 -7.47 -24.31 5.92
N PRO A 380 -7.71 -24.97 7.06
CA PRO A 380 -8.88 -25.81 7.22
C PRO A 380 -10.17 -24.96 7.14
N ARG A 381 -11.14 -25.41 6.35
CA ARG A 381 -12.45 -24.75 6.25
C ARG A 381 -13.16 -24.82 7.59
N TRP A 382 -13.64 -23.68 8.08
CA TRP A 382 -14.44 -23.65 9.30
C TRP A 382 -15.85 -24.18 9.02
N GLN A 383 -16.22 -25.25 9.73
CA GLN A 383 -17.56 -25.86 9.69
C GLN A 383 -18.19 -25.94 11.10
N GLY A 384 -17.60 -25.22 12.07
CA GLY A 384 -18.00 -25.28 13.47
C GLY A 384 -19.26 -24.48 13.77
N LYS A 385 -19.80 -24.69 14.97
CA LYS A 385 -20.72 -23.72 15.60
C LYS A 385 -19.88 -22.61 16.26
N PRO A 386 -20.42 -21.39 16.44
CA PRO A 386 -19.75 -20.36 17.20
C PRO A 386 -19.35 -20.90 18.59
N ALA A 387 -18.11 -20.65 19.00
CA ALA A 387 -17.70 -20.95 20.37
C ALA A 387 -18.51 -20.11 21.36
N THR A 388 -18.84 -20.67 22.52
CA THR A 388 -19.39 -19.86 23.62
C THR A 388 -18.25 -19.02 24.19
N TRP A 389 -18.34 -17.71 24.04
CA TRP A 389 -17.35 -16.79 24.58
C TRP A 389 -17.55 -16.60 26.08
N SER A 390 -16.45 -16.62 26.82
CA SER A 390 -16.40 -16.25 28.24
C SER A 390 -15.17 -15.38 28.47
N PRO A 391 -15.20 -14.41 29.42
CA PRO A 391 -14.01 -13.66 29.80
C PRO A 391 -12.85 -14.60 30.16
N PRO A 392 -11.63 -14.33 29.69
CA PRO A 392 -10.48 -15.17 30.00
C PRO A 392 -10.17 -15.11 31.50
N ALA A 393 -9.80 -16.26 32.08
CA ALA A 393 -9.46 -16.36 33.50
C ALA A 393 -8.10 -15.74 33.87
N ALA A 394 -7.28 -15.42 32.87
CA ALA A 394 -5.97 -14.80 32.98
C ALA A 394 -5.83 -13.69 31.93
N ASP A 395 -4.62 -13.43 31.43
CA ASP A 395 -4.40 -12.47 30.36
C ASP A 395 -5.17 -12.88 29.08
N ALA A 396 -5.90 -11.94 28.50
CA ALA A 396 -6.58 -12.13 27.23
C ALA A 396 -5.56 -12.33 26.09
N ARG A 397 -5.66 -13.45 25.38
CA ARG A 397 -4.80 -13.76 24.22
C ARG A 397 -5.27 -12.97 23.01
N ILE A 398 -4.48 -11.97 22.64
CA ILE A 398 -4.75 -11.08 21.51
C ILE A 398 -4.02 -11.59 20.27
N ALA A 399 -4.78 -11.88 19.23
CA ALA A 399 -4.25 -12.14 17.89
C ALA A 399 -4.42 -10.91 16.98
N ALA A 400 -3.63 -10.82 15.92
CA ALA A 400 -3.71 -9.72 14.97
C ALA A 400 -3.68 -10.19 13.51
N ILE A 401 -4.67 -9.76 12.73
CA ILE A 401 -4.71 -9.86 11.27
C ILE A 401 -4.31 -8.50 10.72
N GLY A 402 -3.11 -8.42 10.15
CA GLY A 402 -2.50 -7.15 9.77
C GLY A 402 -1.64 -6.58 10.89
N ALA A 403 -0.46 -6.09 10.51
CA ALA A 403 0.52 -5.53 11.43
C ALA A 403 1.24 -4.34 10.75
N GLY A 404 0.43 -3.52 10.08
CA GLY A 404 0.90 -2.40 9.28
C GLY A 404 1.41 -1.22 10.11
N ASN A 405 1.73 -0.12 9.44
CA ASN A 405 2.28 1.07 10.09
C ASN A 405 1.34 1.69 11.13
N PHE A 406 0.03 1.60 10.95
CA PHE A 406 -0.93 2.14 11.92
C PHE A 406 -0.91 1.34 13.22
N ALA A 407 -1.15 0.02 13.15
CA ALA A 407 -1.11 -0.89 14.29
C ALA A 407 0.19 -0.75 15.11
N THR A 408 1.33 -0.75 14.42
CA THR A 408 2.66 -0.73 15.05
C THR A 408 3.01 0.61 15.69
N LYS A 409 2.41 1.72 15.24
CA LYS A 409 2.67 3.05 15.79
C LYS A 409 1.62 3.50 16.80
N MET A 410 0.37 3.09 16.62
CA MET A 410 -0.77 3.67 17.33
C MET A 410 -1.45 2.70 18.29
N LEU A 411 -1.41 1.38 18.06
CA LEU A 411 -2.20 0.42 18.85
C LEU A 411 -1.31 -0.45 19.73
N PHE A 412 -0.40 -1.22 19.12
CA PHE A 412 0.48 -2.15 19.84
C PHE A 412 1.31 -1.49 20.95
N PRO A 413 1.84 -0.25 20.81
CA PRO A 413 2.54 0.39 21.92
C PRO A 413 1.67 0.63 23.15
N HIS A 414 0.38 0.93 22.97
CA HIS A 414 -0.54 1.13 24.09
C HIS A 414 -0.95 -0.22 24.68
N LEU A 415 -1.36 -1.16 23.84
CA LEU A 415 -1.78 -2.50 24.27
C LEU A 415 -0.66 -3.27 24.99
N HIS A 416 0.58 -3.18 24.53
CA HIS A 416 1.74 -3.83 25.18
C HIS A 416 2.04 -3.29 26.59
N ARG A 417 1.54 -2.09 26.94
CA ARG A 417 1.68 -1.53 28.30
C ARG A 417 0.50 -1.87 29.20
N GLU A 418 -0.60 -2.37 28.64
CA GLU A 418 -1.77 -2.78 29.42
C GLU A 418 -1.52 -4.11 30.12
N ARG A 419 -2.08 -4.26 31.33
CA ARG A 419 -2.07 -5.53 32.07
C ARG A 419 -3.28 -6.36 31.66
N GLY A 420 -3.21 -7.68 31.77
CA GLY A 420 -4.35 -8.53 31.43
C GLY A 420 -4.42 -8.89 29.94
N VAL A 421 -3.34 -8.67 29.17
CA VAL A 421 -3.26 -9.03 27.75
C VAL A 421 -1.94 -9.73 27.44
N SER A 422 -2.00 -10.70 26.55
CA SER A 422 -0.82 -11.39 26.00
C SER A 422 -0.97 -11.52 24.48
N PHE A 423 0.14 -11.46 23.74
CA PHE A 423 0.10 -11.56 22.28
C PHE A 423 0.21 -13.02 21.82
N SER A 424 -0.81 -13.51 21.12
CA SER A 424 -0.88 -14.90 20.65
C SER A 424 -0.24 -15.08 19.27
N TRP A 425 -1.00 -14.86 18.19
CA TRP A 425 -0.49 -14.99 16.83
C TRP A 425 -0.69 -13.72 16.02
N VAL A 426 0.20 -13.51 15.05
CA VAL A 426 0.08 -12.42 14.07
C VAL A 426 0.15 -12.97 12.65
N ALA A 427 -0.73 -12.48 11.79
CA ALA A 427 -0.74 -12.74 10.36
C ALA A 427 -0.58 -11.43 9.58
N SER A 428 0.13 -11.46 8.46
CA SER A 428 0.22 -10.33 7.54
C SER A 428 0.33 -10.85 6.11
N ALA A 429 -0.24 -10.11 5.14
CA ALA A 429 -0.12 -10.44 3.72
C ALA A 429 1.36 -10.61 3.27
N ARG A 430 2.28 -9.89 3.93
CA ARG A 430 3.72 -10.04 3.74
C ARG A 430 4.31 -10.78 4.94
N GLY A 431 4.74 -12.03 4.77
CA GLY A 431 5.25 -12.88 5.84
C GLY A 431 6.36 -12.23 6.68
N LEU A 432 7.27 -11.47 6.04
CA LEU A 432 8.34 -10.75 6.72
C LEU A 432 7.83 -9.73 7.76
N THR A 433 6.72 -9.03 7.46
CA THR A 433 6.13 -8.07 8.40
C THR A 433 5.61 -8.78 9.64
N ALA A 434 4.99 -9.95 9.49
CA ALA A 434 4.47 -10.72 10.61
C ALA A 434 5.60 -11.22 11.53
N VAL A 435 6.70 -11.75 10.96
CA VAL A 435 7.89 -12.17 11.74
C VAL A 435 8.51 -11.02 12.51
N GLN A 436 8.65 -9.85 11.88
CA GLN A 436 9.20 -8.66 12.53
C GLN A 436 8.32 -8.21 13.69
N GLN A 437 7.00 -8.14 13.49
CA GLN A 437 6.09 -7.69 14.54
C GLN A 437 5.94 -8.73 15.66
N SER A 438 6.02 -10.02 15.35
CA SER A 438 6.08 -11.06 16.37
C SER A 438 7.27 -10.89 17.28
N ARG A 439 8.49 -10.74 16.73
CA ARG A 439 9.71 -10.53 17.53
C ARG A 439 9.65 -9.25 18.35
N ARG A 440 9.12 -8.16 17.79
CA ARG A 440 9.06 -6.85 18.44
C ARG A 440 8.09 -6.80 19.61
N TRP A 441 6.88 -7.33 19.42
CA TRP A 441 5.80 -7.19 20.39
C TRP A 441 5.61 -8.43 21.28
N GLY A 442 6.29 -9.52 20.96
CA GLY A 442 6.24 -10.77 21.70
C GLY A 442 5.04 -11.65 21.36
N PHE A 443 4.58 -11.66 20.10
CA PHE A 443 3.58 -12.65 19.68
C PHE A 443 4.18 -14.05 19.76
N ARG A 444 3.49 -14.96 20.44
CA ARG A 444 3.87 -16.37 20.63
C ARG A 444 4.13 -17.11 19.32
N SER A 445 3.36 -16.83 18.27
CA SER A 445 3.55 -17.44 16.95
C SER A 445 3.26 -16.49 15.80
N VAL A 446 3.71 -16.89 14.60
CA VAL A 446 3.41 -16.21 13.33
C VAL A 446 2.57 -17.17 12.51
N ALA A 447 1.36 -16.76 12.16
CA ALA A 447 0.48 -17.58 11.33
C ALA A 447 0.80 -17.40 9.85
N GLU A 448 0.69 -18.48 9.06
CA GLU A 448 0.92 -18.44 7.61
C GLU A 448 -0.09 -17.56 6.87
N SER A 449 -1.34 -17.61 7.31
CA SER A 449 -2.39 -16.70 6.88
C SER A 449 -3.31 -16.36 8.04
N ALA A 450 -4.21 -15.39 7.81
CA ALA A 450 -5.26 -15.06 8.77
C ALA A 450 -6.13 -16.30 9.08
N GLU A 451 -6.49 -17.06 8.06
CA GLU A 451 -7.32 -18.25 8.15
C GLU A 451 -6.64 -19.37 8.97
N HIS A 452 -5.32 -19.58 8.83
CA HIS A 452 -4.57 -20.52 9.68
C HIS A 452 -4.56 -20.07 11.14
N GLY A 453 -4.34 -18.77 11.39
CA GLY A 453 -4.41 -18.20 12.73
C GLY A 453 -5.78 -18.41 13.36
N LEU A 454 -6.85 -18.10 12.63
CA LEU A 454 -8.23 -18.31 13.07
C LEU A 454 -8.59 -19.78 13.29
N ALA A 455 -8.01 -20.69 12.51
CA ALA A 455 -8.20 -22.13 12.67
C ALA A 455 -7.53 -22.70 13.92
N SER A 456 -6.45 -22.09 14.41
CA SER A 456 -5.74 -22.56 15.61
C SER A 456 -6.60 -22.50 16.88
N GLY A 457 -7.62 -21.63 16.92
CA GLY A 457 -8.41 -21.35 18.12
C GLY A 457 -7.62 -20.70 19.27
N ASP A 458 -6.36 -20.31 19.04
CA ASP A 458 -5.48 -19.75 20.08
C ASP A 458 -5.65 -18.22 20.19
N ALA A 459 -6.87 -17.72 20.36
CA ALA A 459 -7.13 -16.30 20.60
C ALA A 459 -8.45 -16.09 21.35
N ASP A 460 -8.43 -15.21 22.35
CA ASP A 460 -9.65 -14.75 23.05
C ASP A 460 -10.23 -13.51 22.36
N CYS A 461 -9.37 -12.74 21.67
CA CYS A 461 -9.72 -11.60 20.84
C CYS A 461 -8.84 -11.55 19.58
N VAL A 462 -9.45 -11.22 18.44
CA VAL A 462 -8.73 -10.98 17.18
C VAL A 462 -8.87 -9.51 16.79
N MET A 463 -7.73 -8.85 16.59
CA MET A 463 -7.64 -7.51 16.03
C MET A 463 -7.54 -7.58 14.50
N VAL A 464 -8.53 -7.05 13.79
CA VAL A 464 -8.53 -6.88 12.33
C VAL A 464 -7.98 -5.50 12.00
N LEU A 465 -6.73 -5.46 11.54
CA LEU A 465 -5.88 -4.28 11.31
C LEU A 465 -5.30 -4.28 9.88
N SER A 466 -6.00 -4.92 8.95
CA SER A 466 -5.60 -5.11 7.55
C SER A 466 -5.93 -3.88 6.70
N ARG A 467 -5.99 -4.03 5.36
CA ARG A 467 -6.51 -2.96 4.49
C ARG A 467 -8.04 -2.98 4.46
N HIS A 468 -8.64 -1.84 4.14
CA HIS A 468 -10.08 -1.61 4.32
C HIS A 468 -10.95 -2.65 3.59
N ASP A 469 -10.54 -3.06 2.39
CA ASP A 469 -11.21 -4.07 1.54
C ASP A 469 -11.39 -5.43 2.20
N SER A 470 -10.63 -5.72 3.26
CA SER A 470 -10.65 -7.01 3.94
C SER A 470 -11.27 -6.96 5.35
N HIS A 471 -11.60 -5.77 5.86
CA HIS A 471 -12.11 -5.59 7.22
C HIS A 471 -13.43 -6.35 7.44
N GLY A 472 -14.43 -6.11 6.59
CA GLY A 472 -15.76 -6.72 6.72
C GLY A 472 -15.69 -8.25 6.71
N ARG A 473 -14.94 -8.82 5.76
CA ARG A 473 -14.72 -10.27 5.64
C ARG A 473 -14.13 -10.86 6.92
N TYR A 474 -13.00 -10.33 7.37
CA TYR A 474 -12.31 -10.87 8.55
C TYR A 474 -13.10 -10.64 9.83
N ALA A 475 -13.73 -9.47 9.99
CA ALA A 475 -14.58 -9.18 11.14
C ALA A 475 -15.75 -10.17 11.23
N ALA A 476 -16.45 -10.41 10.12
CA ALA A 476 -17.54 -11.38 10.09
C ALA A 476 -17.03 -12.82 10.36
N GLU A 477 -15.87 -13.20 9.84
CA GLU A 477 -15.29 -14.52 10.11
C GLU A 477 -14.91 -14.73 11.58
N VAL A 478 -14.28 -13.75 12.22
CA VAL A 478 -13.96 -13.76 13.66
C VAL A 478 -15.23 -13.93 14.48
N LEU A 479 -16.24 -13.10 14.20
CA LEU A 479 -17.53 -13.12 14.91
C LEU A 479 -18.28 -14.45 14.73
N ARG A 480 -18.30 -15.02 13.53
CA ARG A 480 -18.92 -16.33 13.26
C ARG A 480 -18.29 -17.45 14.11
N ARG A 481 -16.99 -17.36 14.39
CA ARG A 481 -16.27 -18.33 15.23
C ARG A 481 -16.55 -18.17 16.73
N GLY A 482 -17.21 -17.09 17.15
CA GLY A 482 -17.46 -16.81 18.57
C GLY A 482 -16.22 -16.29 19.31
N VAL A 483 -15.35 -15.55 18.63
CA VAL A 483 -14.16 -14.91 19.22
C VAL A 483 -14.40 -13.41 19.31
N ALA A 484 -13.93 -12.76 20.38
CA ALA A 484 -14.09 -11.32 20.53
C ALA A 484 -13.36 -10.57 19.39
N LEU A 485 -13.91 -9.43 19.00
CA LEU A 485 -13.44 -8.65 17.85
C LEU A 485 -12.94 -7.27 18.29
N TYR A 486 -11.76 -6.89 17.80
CA TYR A 486 -11.42 -5.49 17.57
C TYR A 486 -11.26 -5.30 16.06
N CYS A 487 -11.95 -4.36 15.44
CA CYS A 487 -11.81 -4.08 14.01
C CYS A 487 -11.46 -2.61 13.79
N GLU A 488 -10.36 -2.33 13.11
CA GLU A 488 -10.06 -0.97 12.68
C GLU A 488 -11.13 -0.42 11.74
N LYS A 489 -11.30 0.90 11.75
CA LYS A 489 -12.24 1.56 10.85
C LYS A 489 -11.71 1.58 9.40
N PRO A 490 -12.59 1.46 8.40
CA PRO A 490 -14.04 1.25 8.51
C PRO A 490 -14.40 -0.22 8.78
N LEU A 491 -15.59 -0.47 9.34
CA LEU A 491 -16.08 -1.84 9.58
C LEU A 491 -16.39 -2.61 8.28
N GLY A 492 -16.68 -1.88 7.20
CA GLY A 492 -16.94 -2.40 5.87
C GLY A 492 -17.01 -1.25 4.87
N LEU A 493 -16.83 -1.57 3.60
CA LEU A 493 -16.88 -0.60 2.49
C LEU A 493 -18.22 -0.57 1.78
N SER A 494 -19.11 -1.51 2.10
CA SER A 494 -20.44 -1.62 1.52
C SER A 494 -21.47 -2.00 2.59
N GLU A 495 -22.74 -1.71 2.31
CA GLU A 495 -23.83 -2.13 3.20
C GLU A 495 -23.95 -3.65 3.30
N GLN A 496 -23.60 -4.39 2.25
CA GLN A 496 -23.56 -5.85 2.25
C GLN A 496 -22.52 -6.37 3.26
N GLU A 497 -21.31 -5.81 3.25
CA GLU A 497 -20.29 -6.17 4.24
C GLU A 497 -20.75 -5.85 5.67
N LEU A 498 -21.39 -4.69 5.87
CA LEU A 498 -21.93 -4.31 7.18
C LEU A 498 -23.04 -5.26 7.64
N GLU A 499 -23.90 -5.70 6.72
CA GLU A 499 -24.91 -6.72 7.01
C GLU A 499 -24.26 -8.05 7.44
N GLU A 500 -23.23 -8.50 6.74
CA GLU A 500 -22.53 -9.74 7.10
C GLU A 500 -21.91 -9.68 8.49
N VAL A 501 -21.27 -8.55 8.83
CA VAL A 501 -20.71 -8.29 10.15
C VAL A 501 -21.81 -8.22 11.21
N ALA A 502 -22.88 -7.46 10.96
CA ALA A 502 -24.03 -7.33 11.85
C ALA A 502 -24.68 -8.69 12.14
N ALA A 503 -24.95 -9.48 11.11
CA ALA A 503 -25.54 -10.80 11.23
C ALA A 503 -24.63 -11.77 12.00
N ALA A 504 -23.31 -11.70 11.78
CA ALA A 504 -22.34 -12.49 12.54
C ALA A 504 -22.30 -12.10 14.02
N TRP A 505 -22.31 -10.80 14.31
CA TRP A 505 -22.30 -10.26 15.68
C TRP A 505 -23.57 -10.59 16.45
N SER A 506 -24.76 -10.35 15.86
CA SER A 506 -26.05 -10.64 16.50
C SER A 506 -26.19 -12.13 16.85
N ARG A 507 -25.67 -13.03 16.01
CA ARG A 507 -25.70 -14.48 16.27
C ARG A 507 -24.69 -14.94 17.31
N SER A 508 -23.52 -14.31 17.39
CA SER A 508 -22.45 -14.75 18.29
C SER A 508 -22.57 -14.14 19.68
N GLY A 509 -23.05 -12.89 19.78
CA GLY A 509 -23.19 -12.16 21.05
C GLY A 509 -21.87 -11.83 21.75
N VAL A 510 -20.74 -12.04 21.07
CA VAL A 510 -19.41 -11.85 21.65
C VAL A 510 -19.04 -10.35 21.72
N PRO A 511 -18.12 -9.96 22.62
CA PRO A 511 -17.66 -8.58 22.66
C PRO A 511 -17.03 -8.16 21.34
N ALA A 512 -17.40 -6.97 20.88
CA ALA A 512 -16.88 -6.40 19.64
C ALA A 512 -16.62 -4.90 19.84
N LEU A 513 -15.50 -4.41 19.33
CA LEU A 513 -15.10 -3.01 19.37
C LEU A 513 -14.61 -2.58 17.98
N ALA A 514 -15.06 -1.41 17.52
CA ALA A 514 -14.55 -0.79 16.30
C ALA A 514 -13.58 0.35 16.63
N GLY A 515 -12.49 0.50 15.88
CA GLY A 515 -11.39 1.46 16.07
C GLY A 515 -11.77 2.92 15.83
N PHE A 516 -12.85 3.39 16.45
CA PHE A 516 -13.28 4.78 16.44
C PHE A 516 -12.77 5.48 17.70
N ASN A 517 -11.48 5.77 17.75
CA ASN A 517 -10.76 6.20 18.95
C ASN A 517 -11.27 7.51 19.61
N ARG A 518 -12.02 8.36 18.89
CA ARG A 518 -12.41 9.72 19.34
C ARG A 518 -13.44 9.71 20.45
N ARG A 519 -14.34 8.72 20.48
CA ARG A 519 -15.26 8.54 21.61
C ARG A 519 -14.56 8.26 22.93
N PHE A 520 -13.32 7.76 22.87
CA PHE A 520 -12.49 7.50 24.04
C PHE A 520 -11.61 8.69 24.44
N ALA A 521 -11.50 9.73 23.59
CA ALA A 521 -10.70 10.89 23.89
C ALA A 521 -11.24 11.63 25.13
N PRO A 522 -10.40 11.99 26.12
CA PRO A 522 -10.84 12.68 27.33
C PRO A 522 -11.70 13.91 27.04
N ALA A 523 -11.27 14.75 26.08
CA ALA A 523 -12.02 15.95 25.68
C ALA A 523 -13.44 15.65 25.17
N VAL A 524 -13.64 14.56 24.44
CA VAL A 524 -14.96 14.17 23.90
C VAL A 524 -15.84 13.57 25.00
N ARG A 525 -15.26 12.83 25.95
CA ARG A 525 -15.97 12.29 27.11
C ARG A 525 -16.43 13.40 28.05
N ASP A 526 -15.55 14.36 28.34
CA ASP A 526 -15.86 15.52 29.16
C ASP A 526 -16.88 16.44 28.47
N LEU A 527 -16.79 16.61 27.14
CA LEU A 527 -17.81 17.27 26.34
C LEU A 527 -19.16 16.57 26.49
N ARG A 528 -19.23 15.26 26.29
CA ARG A 528 -20.48 14.49 26.41
C ARG A 528 -21.08 14.60 27.82
N ALA A 529 -20.25 14.53 28.86
CA ALA A 529 -20.69 14.68 30.25
C ALA A 529 -21.21 16.10 30.58
N ALA A 530 -20.74 17.12 29.85
CA ALA A 530 -21.20 18.50 29.99
C ALA A 530 -22.50 18.80 29.23
N LEU A 531 -23.01 17.90 28.39
CA LEU A 531 -24.27 18.10 27.67
C LEU A 531 -25.46 17.67 28.53
N PRO A 532 -26.59 18.39 28.47
CA PRO A 532 -27.82 17.98 29.13
C PRO A 532 -28.40 16.71 28.48
N GLU A 533 -28.90 15.80 29.31
CA GLU A 533 -29.47 14.54 28.86
C GLU A 533 -30.76 14.76 28.05
N GLY A 534 -30.88 14.11 26.89
CA GLY A 534 -32.07 14.14 26.04
C GLY A 534 -32.31 15.45 25.26
N ALA A 535 -31.43 16.44 25.37
CA ALA A 535 -31.56 17.69 24.62
C ALA A 535 -31.13 17.52 23.15
N PRO A 536 -31.90 18.05 22.18
CA PRO A 536 -31.44 18.12 20.80
C PRO A 536 -30.17 18.95 20.67
N LEU A 537 -29.21 18.46 19.88
CA LEU A 537 -27.90 19.07 19.71
C LEU A 537 -27.71 19.62 18.29
N GLN A 538 -27.01 20.74 18.18
CA GLN A 538 -26.38 21.19 16.95
C GLN A 538 -24.88 20.94 17.04
N VAL A 539 -24.36 20.07 16.19
CA VAL A 539 -22.94 19.69 16.16
C VAL A 539 -22.27 20.23 14.90
N VAL A 540 -21.11 20.86 15.04
CA VAL A 540 -20.24 21.25 13.92
C VAL A 540 -18.87 20.60 14.13
N TYR A 541 -18.43 19.79 13.17
CA TYR A 541 -17.11 19.18 13.18
C TYR A 541 -16.33 19.58 11.93
N ARG A 542 -15.30 20.41 12.09
CA ARG A 542 -14.38 20.79 11.03
C ARG A 542 -13.07 20.02 11.13
N VAL A 543 -12.60 19.49 10.00
CA VAL A 543 -11.37 18.71 9.89
C VAL A 543 -10.56 19.17 8.68
N PHE A 544 -9.32 19.59 8.90
CA PHE A 544 -8.35 19.99 7.90
C PHE A 544 -7.27 18.93 7.77
N ALA A 545 -7.48 17.96 6.88
CA ALA A 545 -6.71 16.74 6.82
C ALA A 545 -5.56 16.78 5.78
N GLY A 546 -5.44 17.87 5.02
CA GLY A 546 -4.37 18.09 4.05
C GLY A 546 -4.46 17.21 2.80
N ARG A 547 -3.70 17.58 1.75
CA ARG A 547 -3.74 16.93 0.44
C ARG A 547 -2.93 15.65 0.41
N LEU A 548 -3.55 14.57 -0.06
CA LEU A 548 -2.86 13.32 -0.35
C LEU A 548 -2.25 13.36 -1.76
N PRO A 549 -1.03 12.83 -1.94
CA PRO A 549 -0.42 12.59 -3.25
C PRO A 549 -1.31 11.71 -4.14
N SER A 550 -1.31 11.94 -5.45
CA SER A 550 -2.19 11.23 -6.41
C SER A 550 -1.97 9.70 -6.48
N ASP A 551 -0.82 9.22 -6.00
CA ASP A 551 -0.44 7.81 -5.91
C ASP A 551 -0.74 7.19 -4.53
N HIS A 552 -1.45 7.90 -3.66
CA HIS A 552 -1.82 7.37 -2.34
C HIS A 552 -2.84 6.23 -2.46
N TRP A 553 -2.64 5.16 -1.67
CA TRP A 553 -3.48 3.95 -1.68
C TRP A 553 -4.98 4.16 -1.39
N TYR A 554 -5.36 5.33 -0.88
CA TYR A 554 -6.77 5.68 -0.65
C TYR A 554 -7.55 5.77 -1.97
N PHE A 555 -6.85 6.11 -3.06
CA PHE A 555 -7.45 6.28 -4.39
C PHE A 555 -7.58 4.96 -5.16
N ASP A 556 -7.16 3.85 -4.57
CA ASP A 556 -7.57 2.53 -5.05
C ASP A 556 -9.07 2.36 -4.77
N HIS A 557 -9.86 2.08 -5.81
CA HIS A 557 -11.31 1.92 -5.70
C HIS A 557 -11.73 0.85 -4.71
N ARG A 558 -10.86 -0.13 -4.44
CA ARG A 558 -11.11 -1.18 -3.43
C ARG A 558 -11.02 -0.65 -2.00
N GLN A 559 -10.47 0.54 -1.76
CA GLN A 559 -10.15 1.03 -0.42
C GLN A 559 -11.17 2.05 0.14
N GLY A 560 -12.16 2.45 -0.67
CA GLY A 560 -13.29 3.29 -0.26
C GLY A 560 -13.01 4.79 -0.11
N GLY A 561 -11.83 5.28 -0.50
CA GLY A 561 -11.49 6.70 -0.42
C GLY A 561 -11.44 7.24 1.02
N ARG A 562 -11.27 8.57 1.14
CA ARG A 562 -11.23 9.21 2.46
C ARG A 562 -12.58 9.23 3.15
N LEU A 563 -13.68 9.20 2.40
CA LEU A 563 -15.02 9.26 2.97
C LEU A 563 -15.31 8.03 3.84
N LEU A 564 -15.18 6.82 3.27
CA LEU A 564 -15.39 5.60 4.03
C LEU A 564 -14.25 5.32 4.99
N GLY A 565 -12.99 5.64 4.64
CA GLY A 565 -11.85 5.26 5.47
C GLY A 565 -11.39 6.27 6.52
N GLU A 566 -11.70 7.57 6.40
CA GLU A 566 -11.27 8.60 7.37
C GLU A 566 -12.46 9.41 7.90
N VAL A 567 -13.40 9.85 7.04
CA VAL A 567 -14.54 10.69 7.45
C VAL A 567 -15.53 9.94 8.33
N CYS A 568 -15.63 8.61 8.18
CA CYS A 568 -16.39 7.73 9.08
C CYS A 568 -16.07 7.98 10.56
N HIS A 569 -14.85 8.41 10.87
CA HIS A 569 -14.40 8.72 12.22
C HIS A 569 -15.15 9.92 12.84
N PHE A 570 -15.43 10.93 12.03
CA PHE A 570 -16.09 12.16 12.46
C PHE A 570 -17.60 11.99 12.49
N ILE A 571 -18.14 11.15 11.59
CA ILE A 571 -19.52 10.65 11.65
C ILE A 571 -19.72 9.91 12.98
N ASP A 572 -18.80 9.02 13.35
CA ASP A 572 -18.89 8.30 14.63
C ASP A 572 -18.83 9.22 15.84
N THR A 573 -17.94 10.21 15.82
CA THR A 573 -17.85 11.18 16.92
C THR A 573 -19.15 11.97 17.07
N ALA A 574 -19.77 12.39 15.96
CA ALA A 574 -21.07 13.08 15.99
C ALA A 574 -22.18 12.17 16.53
N ASN A 575 -22.26 10.93 16.03
CA ASN A 575 -23.24 9.93 16.50
C ASN A 575 -23.04 9.59 17.98
N PHE A 576 -21.80 9.62 18.50
CA PHE A 576 -21.50 9.36 19.91
C PHE A 576 -21.97 10.50 20.83
N LEU A 577 -21.96 11.74 20.33
CA LEU A 577 -22.43 12.92 21.08
C LEU A 577 -23.96 13.03 21.04
N VAL A 578 -24.58 12.70 19.91
CA VAL A 578 -26.02 12.85 19.69
C VAL A 578 -26.82 11.68 20.29
N PRO A 579 -27.85 11.94 21.12
CA PRO A 579 -28.68 10.86 21.68
C PRO A 579 -29.55 10.14 20.65
N GLY A 580 -30.11 10.87 19.66
CA GLY A 580 -30.98 10.32 18.64
C GLY A 580 -30.28 9.46 17.60
N ARG A 581 -31.03 8.56 16.95
CA ARG A 581 -30.53 7.80 15.79
C ARG A 581 -30.42 8.69 14.54
N PRO A 582 -29.42 8.52 13.68
CA PRO A 582 -29.35 9.23 12.40
C PRO A 582 -30.50 8.77 11.48
N VAL A 583 -31.17 9.70 10.79
CA VAL A 583 -32.31 9.43 9.89
C VAL A 583 -32.02 9.75 8.42
N SER A 584 -31.16 10.72 8.15
CA SER A 584 -30.72 11.05 6.80
C SER A 584 -29.34 11.70 6.80
N VAL A 585 -28.65 11.58 5.68
CA VAL A 585 -27.36 12.24 5.43
C VAL A 585 -27.35 12.89 4.05
N THR A 586 -26.85 14.12 3.96
CA THR A 586 -26.45 14.74 2.70
C THR A 586 -24.93 14.79 2.62
N ALA A 587 -24.39 14.70 1.40
CA ALA A 587 -22.96 14.78 1.17
C ALA A 587 -22.67 15.53 -0.14
N THR A 588 -21.75 16.49 -0.07
CA THR A 588 -21.32 17.29 -1.22
C THR A 588 -19.80 17.30 -1.28
N GLY A 589 -19.26 16.90 -2.43
CA GLY A 589 -17.83 16.92 -2.71
C GLY A 589 -17.41 18.28 -3.27
N VAL A 590 -16.29 18.78 -2.80
CA VAL A 590 -15.76 20.09 -3.22
C VAL A 590 -14.85 19.94 -4.45
N ASP A 591 -14.01 18.91 -4.45
CA ASP A 591 -13.00 18.67 -5.49
C ASP A 591 -13.37 17.55 -6.47
N SER A 592 -14.18 16.60 -6.04
CA SER A 592 -14.70 15.52 -6.89
C SER A 592 -16.06 15.05 -6.40
N ARG A 593 -16.88 14.53 -7.31
CA ARG A 593 -18.12 13.79 -6.98
C ARG A 593 -17.91 12.28 -6.92
N ASP A 594 -16.75 11.79 -7.34
CA ASP A 594 -16.36 10.40 -7.13
C ASP A 594 -15.90 10.22 -5.68
N PRO A 595 -16.58 9.37 -4.86
CA PRO A 595 -16.22 9.16 -3.46
C PRO A 595 -14.81 8.64 -3.24
N VAL A 596 -14.26 7.89 -4.21
CA VAL A 596 -12.91 7.35 -4.11
C VAL A 596 -11.89 8.47 -4.26
N SER A 597 -12.07 9.34 -5.25
CA SER A 597 -11.16 10.44 -5.55
C SER A 597 -11.35 11.69 -4.68
N ALA A 598 -12.54 11.88 -4.09
CA ALA A 598 -12.87 13.06 -3.30
C ALA A 598 -11.97 13.18 -2.06
N GLN A 599 -11.25 14.30 -1.95
CA GLN A 599 -10.45 14.60 -0.77
C GLN A 599 -11.14 15.59 0.16
N SER A 600 -12.11 16.37 -0.33
CA SER A 600 -12.87 17.33 0.47
C SER A 600 -14.37 17.12 0.31
N VAL A 601 -15.05 16.94 1.44
CA VAL A 601 -16.48 16.60 1.51
C VAL A 601 -17.13 17.38 2.65
N THR A 602 -18.32 17.90 2.42
CA THR A 602 -19.19 18.44 3.47
C THR A 602 -20.40 17.54 3.64
N LEU A 603 -20.75 17.21 4.88
CA LEU A 603 -21.88 16.35 5.23
C LEU A 603 -22.85 17.08 6.16
N GLN A 604 -24.15 16.79 6.01
CA GLN A 604 -25.17 17.12 7.01
C GLN A 604 -25.91 15.85 7.41
N ILE A 605 -25.98 15.59 8.72
CA ILE A 605 -26.71 14.45 9.29
C ILE A 605 -27.88 15.00 10.09
N ALA A 606 -29.07 14.49 9.82
CA ALA A 606 -30.26 14.74 10.64
C ALA A 606 -30.55 13.51 11.51
N TYR A 607 -31.03 13.74 12.73
CA TYR A 607 -31.32 12.71 13.71
C TYR A 607 -32.80 12.71 14.14
N ALA A 608 -33.27 11.59 14.66
CA ALA A 608 -34.68 11.39 15.02
C ALA A 608 -35.16 12.29 16.20
N ASP A 609 -34.23 12.75 17.04
CA ASP A 609 -34.47 13.66 18.16
C ASP A 609 -34.40 15.15 17.73
N SER A 610 -34.36 15.43 16.43
CA SER A 610 -34.19 16.77 15.85
C SER A 610 -32.79 17.37 16.03
N SER A 611 -31.82 16.60 16.53
CA SER A 611 -30.41 16.99 16.49
C SER A 611 -29.92 17.06 15.04
N THR A 612 -28.83 17.82 14.83
CA THR A 612 -28.16 17.94 13.53
C THR A 612 -26.64 17.90 13.71
N ALA A 613 -25.93 17.37 12.71
CA ALA A 613 -24.47 17.42 12.66
C ALA A 613 -23.97 17.86 11.28
N SER A 614 -23.16 18.92 11.25
CA SER A 614 -22.44 19.41 10.08
C SER A 614 -20.98 18.99 10.14
N ILE A 615 -20.50 18.21 9.17
CA ILE A 615 -19.10 17.80 9.09
C ILE A 615 -18.46 18.47 7.88
N VAL A 616 -17.42 19.28 8.10
CA VAL A 616 -16.64 19.92 7.03
C VAL A 616 -15.27 19.28 6.98
N TYR A 617 -15.06 18.45 5.96
CA TYR A 617 -13.81 17.73 5.75
C TYR A 617 -13.01 18.34 4.60
N GLY A 618 -11.87 18.95 4.92
CA GLY A 618 -10.99 19.62 3.98
C GLY A 618 -9.70 18.84 3.73
N GLY A 619 -9.61 18.17 2.59
CA GLY A 619 -8.37 17.56 2.10
C GLY A 619 -7.51 18.49 1.27
N LEU A 620 -7.89 19.74 1.03
CA LEU A 620 -7.08 20.69 0.26
C LEU A 620 -6.34 21.74 1.12
N THR A 621 -6.34 21.55 2.44
CA THR A 621 -5.86 22.54 3.40
C THR A 621 -4.34 22.46 3.61
N PRO A 622 -3.67 23.59 3.93
CA PRO A 622 -2.24 23.60 4.21
C PRO A 622 -1.90 22.89 5.54
N PRO A 623 -0.72 22.25 5.66
CA PRO A 623 -0.36 21.46 6.85
C PRO A 623 -0.23 22.24 8.18
N ALA A 624 -0.13 23.56 8.15
CA ALA A 624 0.06 24.40 9.35
C ALA A 624 -1.25 24.82 10.02
N ALA A 625 -2.41 24.52 9.42
CA ALA A 625 -3.70 24.90 9.99
C ALA A 625 -4.09 23.96 11.15
N PRO A 626 -4.79 24.46 12.19
CA PRO A 626 -5.38 23.63 13.24
C PRO A 626 -6.27 22.55 12.63
N LYS A 627 -6.02 21.30 13.01
CA LYS A 627 -6.51 20.13 12.28
C LYS A 627 -7.99 19.91 12.54
N GLU A 628 -8.42 19.94 13.80
CA GLU A 628 -9.72 19.45 14.23
C GLU A 628 -10.40 20.40 15.19
N PHE A 629 -11.68 20.64 14.96
CA PHE A 629 -12.49 21.57 15.72
C PHE A 629 -13.90 20.99 15.84
N ILE A 630 -14.39 20.85 17.06
CA ILE A 630 -15.75 20.37 17.36
C ILE A 630 -16.45 21.44 18.16
N GLU A 631 -17.65 21.83 17.73
CA GLU A 631 -18.53 22.74 18.47
C GLU A 631 -19.90 22.09 18.61
N VAL A 632 -20.47 22.18 19.81
CA VAL A 632 -21.79 21.65 20.14
C VAL A 632 -22.59 22.71 20.85
N ALA A 633 -23.83 22.92 20.43
CA ALA A 633 -24.76 23.83 21.07
C ALA A 633 -26.11 23.14 21.31
N CYS A 634 -26.73 23.45 22.43
CA CYS A 634 -28.10 23.07 22.79
C CYS A 634 -28.67 24.11 23.77
N ASP A 635 -29.88 23.89 24.29
CA ASP A 635 -30.49 24.83 25.21
C ASP A 635 -29.63 25.03 26.48
N GLY A 636 -29.23 26.29 26.73
CA GLY A 636 -28.44 26.69 27.90
C GLY A 636 -26.97 26.24 27.94
N VAL A 637 -26.49 25.44 26.98
CA VAL A 637 -25.09 24.95 26.93
C VAL A 637 -24.51 25.05 25.53
N ALA A 638 -23.32 25.65 25.44
CA ALA A 638 -22.43 25.53 24.28
C ALA A 638 -21.09 24.97 24.71
N ALA A 639 -20.40 24.23 23.85
CA ALA A 639 -19.09 23.68 24.15
C ALA A 639 -18.25 23.53 22.88
N ARG A 640 -16.93 23.59 23.04
CA ARG A 640 -15.97 23.61 21.93
C ARG A 640 -14.70 22.87 22.28
N ILE A 641 -14.28 21.95 21.41
CA ILE A 641 -12.97 21.30 21.44
C ILE A 641 -12.10 21.89 20.33
N GLU A 642 -10.89 22.31 20.67
CA GLU A 642 -9.87 22.74 19.71
C GLU A 642 -8.70 21.75 19.75
N ASP A 643 -8.49 21.06 18.63
CA ASP A 643 -7.41 20.10 18.35
C ASP A 643 -7.15 19.01 19.41
N PHE A 644 -8.15 18.73 20.26
CA PHE A 644 -8.03 17.86 21.44
C PHE A 644 -7.04 18.38 22.48
N GLU A 645 -6.58 19.64 22.34
CA GLU A 645 -5.72 20.34 23.29
C GLU A 645 -6.54 21.01 24.38
N SER A 646 -7.75 21.48 24.06
CA SER A 646 -8.64 22.15 25.01
C SER A 646 -10.12 21.81 24.79
N LEU A 647 -10.89 21.97 25.86
CA LEU A 647 -12.35 21.98 25.86
C LEU A 647 -12.82 23.24 26.59
N ALA A 648 -13.61 24.07 25.93
CA ALA A 648 -14.34 25.18 26.55
C ALA A 648 -15.82 24.83 26.65
N VAL A 649 -16.45 25.11 27.80
CA VAL A 649 -17.89 24.91 28.03
C VAL A 649 -18.49 26.20 28.58
N TRP A 650 -19.55 26.68 27.93
CA TRP A 650 -20.35 27.83 28.33
C TRP A 650 -21.70 27.37 28.88
N ARG A 651 -22.01 27.75 30.12
CA ARG A 651 -23.29 27.44 30.79
C ARG A 651 -23.64 28.55 31.77
N GLY A 652 -24.89 29.03 31.75
CA GLY A 652 -25.37 30.04 32.70
C GLY A 652 -24.52 31.33 32.71
N GLY A 653 -24.06 31.78 31.54
CA GLY A 653 -23.22 32.97 31.38
C GLY A 653 -21.75 32.82 31.84
N LYS A 654 -21.32 31.62 32.27
CA LYS A 654 -19.94 31.35 32.68
C LYS A 654 -19.23 30.46 31.65
N LYS A 655 -17.93 30.71 31.43
CA LYS A 655 -17.02 29.83 30.67
C LYS A 655 -16.19 29.00 31.65
N SER A 656 -16.09 27.70 31.40
CA SER A 656 -15.08 26.81 32.00
C SER A 656 -14.18 26.26 30.90
N GLU A 657 -12.92 25.99 31.21
CA GLU A 657 -11.93 25.54 30.23
C GLU A 657 -11.06 24.45 30.83
N SER A 658 -10.85 23.38 30.07
CA SER A 658 -9.98 22.25 30.40
C SER A 658 -8.90 22.12 29.34
N VAL A 659 -7.68 21.77 29.74
CA VAL A 659 -6.53 21.59 28.85
C VAL A 659 -6.00 20.17 28.98
N TYR A 660 -5.75 19.52 27.85
CA TYR A 660 -5.32 18.13 27.76
C TYR A 660 -3.90 18.06 27.19
N ARG A 661 -2.95 17.67 28.04
CA ARG A 661 -1.53 17.57 27.64
C ARG A 661 -1.34 16.50 26.57
N GLY A 662 -0.65 16.86 25.50
CA GLY A 662 -0.30 15.93 24.40
C GLY A 662 -1.42 15.68 23.40
N ALA A 663 -2.52 16.46 23.46
CA ALA A 663 -3.67 16.35 22.56
C ALA A 663 -4.20 14.91 22.38
N PRO A 664 -4.56 14.22 23.49
CA PRO A 664 -4.89 12.80 23.45
C PRO A 664 -6.16 12.55 22.62
N LYS A 665 -5.99 11.87 21.50
CA LYS A 665 -7.08 11.51 20.58
C LYS A 665 -7.81 10.21 20.95
N GLY A 666 -7.49 9.59 22.09
CA GLY A 666 -8.23 8.44 22.63
C GLY A 666 -7.70 7.05 22.29
N HIS A 667 -6.60 6.89 21.54
CA HIS A 667 -6.07 5.55 21.20
C HIS A 667 -5.65 4.74 22.44
N ALA A 668 -5.02 5.39 23.43
CA ALA A 668 -4.62 4.72 24.67
C ALA A 668 -5.85 4.30 25.49
N GLU A 669 -6.83 5.19 25.58
CA GLU A 669 -8.10 4.96 26.27
C GLU A 669 -8.93 3.87 25.60
N GLU A 670 -8.90 3.77 24.27
CA GLU A 670 -9.54 2.72 23.48
C GLU A 670 -8.91 1.34 23.74
N MET A 671 -7.58 1.23 23.80
CA MET A 671 -6.92 -0.05 24.13
C MET A 671 -7.22 -0.50 25.57
N ARG A 672 -7.35 0.44 26.51
CA ARG A 672 -7.82 0.14 27.88
C ARG A 672 -9.26 -0.33 27.89
N ALA A 673 -10.12 0.34 27.13
CA ALA A 673 -11.52 -0.05 26.98
C ALA A 673 -11.65 -1.46 26.39
N LEU A 674 -10.84 -1.81 25.38
CA LEU A 674 -10.77 -3.16 24.85
C LEU A 674 -10.40 -4.18 25.95
N THR A 675 -9.36 -3.90 26.73
CA THR A 675 -8.92 -4.80 27.80
C THR A 675 -10.00 -5.03 28.85
N ARG A 676 -10.68 -3.97 29.29
CA ARG A 676 -11.80 -4.04 30.24
C ARG A 676 -13.00 -4.79 29.67
N LEU A 677 -13.32 -4.56 28.39
CA LEU A 677 -14.37 -5.27 27.68
C LEU A 677 -14.09 -6.78 27.65
N LEU A 678 -12.84 -7.18 27.40
CA LEU A 678 -12.44 -8.59 27.41
C LEU A 678 -12.50 -9.22 28.81
N GLN A 679 -12.35 -8.42 29.87
CA GLN A 679 -12.55 -8.83 31.26
C GLN A 679 -14.03 -8.95 31.66
N GLY A 680 -14.96 -8.70 30.73
CA GLY A 680 -16.40 -8.78 30.96
C GLY A 680 -17.01 -7.49 31.53
N GLU A 681 -16.25 -6.39 31.58
CA GLU A 681 -16.81 -5.11 31.99
C GLU A 681 -17.69 -4.50 30.90
N LYS A 682 -18.75 -3.80 31.31
CA LYS A 682 -19.52 -2.95 30.40
C LYS A 682 -18.79 -1.62 30.20
N VAL A 683 -18.41 -1.34 28.96
CA VAL A 683 -17.78 -0.07 28.58
C VAL A 683 -18.72 0.67 27.63
N ALA A 684 -19.31 1.78 28.07
CA ALA A 684 -20.33 2.50 27.31
C ALA A 684 -19.78 3.04 25.97
N GLU A 685 -18.53 3.49 25.96
CA GLU A 685 -17.86 4.00 24.77
C GLU A 685 -17.56 2.90 23.73
N ALA A 686 -17.55 1.62 24.15
CA ALA A 686 -17.34 0.46 23.27
C ALA A 686 -18.62 -0.03 22.58
N ASP A 687 -19.65 0.80 22.45
CA ASP A 687 -20.89 0.44 21.77
C ASP A 687 -20.64 0.08 20.29
N PHE A 688 -20.79 -1.20 19.97
CA PHE A 688 -20.61 -1.73 18.62
C PHE A 688 -21.80 -1.42 17.72
N ARG A 689 -23.01 -1.28 18.28
CA ARG A 689 -24.20 -0.87 17.51
C ARG A 689 -24.02 0.55 16.98
N LEU A 690 -23.49 1.44 17.81
CA LEU A 690 -23.14 2.80 17.39
C LEU A 690 -22.13 2.79 16.23
N ALA A 691 -21.11 1.93 16.30
CA ALA A 691 -20.13 1.80 15.23
C ALA A 691 -20.74 1.29 13.91
N LEU A 692 -21.72 0.38 13.97
CA LEU A 692 -22.50 -0.06 12.80
C LEU A 692 -23.33 1.09 12.21
N TRP A 693 -23.98 1.90 13.06
CA TRP A 693 -24.68 3.12 12.62
C TRP A 693 -23.74 4.08 11.90
N SER A 694 -22.57 4.37 12.48
CA SER A 694 -21.58 5.27 11.90
C SER A 694 -21.07 4.78 10.54
N SER A 695 -20.85 3.47 10.41
CA SER A 695 -20.40 2.86 9.16
C SER A 695 -21.51 2.86 8.08
N LEU A 696 -22.76 2.61 8.47
CA LEU A 696 -23.91 2.72 7.57
C LEU A 696 -24.08 4.16 7.07
N VAL A 697 -24.01 5.16 7.95
CA VAL A 697 -24.09 6.58 7.56
C VAL A 697 -22.94 6.96 6.62
N ALA A 698 -21.73 6.43 6.81
CA ALA A 698 -20.63 6.64 5.88
C ALA A 698 -20.91 6.04 4.49
N CYS A 699 -21.44 4.82 4.42
CA CYS A 699 -21.88 4.20 3.15
C CYS A 699 -22.95 5.05 2.46
N ARG A 700 -23.95 5.51 3.22
CA ARG A 700 -25.03 6.38 2.71
C ARG A 700 -24.53 7.74 2.25
N ALA A 701 -23.56 8.34 2.95
CA ALA A 701 -22.91 9.57 2.52
C ALA A 701 -22.15 9.37 1.21
N SER A 702 -21.48 8.23 1.05
CA SER A 702 -20.80 7.88 -0.20
C SER A 702 -21.77 7.71 -1.36
N ALA A 703 -22.92 7.08 -1.13
CA ALA A 703 -23.99 7.01 -2.13
C ALA A 703 -24.59 8.40 -2.45
N ALA A 704 -24.86 9.22 -1.43
CA ALA A 704 -25.41 10.56 -1.58
C ALA A 704 -24.50 11.48 -2.42
N LEU A 705 -23.17 11.34 -2.29
CA LEU A 705 -22.18 12.07 -3.07
C LEU A 705 -22.28 11.80 -4.58
N THR A 706 -22.63 10.56 -4.96
CA THR A 706 -22.82 10.16 -6.36
C THR A 706 -24.22 10.44 -6.91
N GLY A 707 -25.22 10.60 -6.03
CA GLY A 707 -26.64 10.64 -6.37
C GLY A 707 -27.31 12.02 -6.19
N SER A 708 -28.55 12.01 -5.70
CA SER A 708 -29.41 13.20 -5.52
C SER A 708 -28.96 14.17 -4.42
N GLY A 709 -27.82 13.91 -3.76
CA GLY A 709 -27.27 14.71 -2.68
C GLY A 709 -27.80 14.38 -1.28
N GLN A 710 -28.83 13.52 -1.14
CA GLN A 710 -29.37 13.05 0.14
C GLN A 710 -29.68 11.55 0.11
N ALA A 711 -29.41 10.85 1.23
CA ALA A 711 -29.78 9.47 1.43
C ALA A 711 -30.44 9.27 2.82
N GLY A 712 -31.50 8.45 2.87
CA GLY A 712 -32.05 7.95 4.13
C GLY A 712 -31.13 6.91 4.76
N THR A 713 -31.20 6.75 6.07
CA THR A 713 -30.37 5.80 6.84
C THR A 713 -31.14 4.57 7.32
N THR A 714 -32.37 4.37 6.83
CA THR A 714 -33.16 3.18 7.17
C THR A 714 -32.43 1.92 6.69
N PRO A 715 -32.18 0.94 7.57
CA PRO A 715 -31.51 -0.30 7.18
C PRO A 715 -32.32 -1.04 6.11
N THR A 716 -31.64 -1.57 5.11
CA THR A 716 -32.27 -2.24 3.95
C THR A 716 -32.57 -3.72 4.19
N THR A 717 -32.02 -4.31 5.26
CA THR A 717 -32.17 -5.74 5.54
C THR A 717 -32.56 -6.03 6.97
N PRO A 718 -33.26 -7.16 7.25
CA PRO A 718 -33.68 -7.51 8.60
C PRO A 718 -32.52 -7.70 9.58
N ALA A 719 -31.41 -8.33 9.16
CA ALA A 719 -30.28 -8.59 10.03
C ALA A 719 -29.58 -7.30 10.46
N LEU A 720 -29.42 -6.36 9.53
CA LEU A 720 -28.86 -5.04 9.84
C LEU A 720 -29.84 -4.23 10.70
N ALA A 721 -31.14 -4.28 10.41
CA ALA A 721 -32.17 -3.62 11.22
C ALA A 721 -32.19 -4.12 12.67
N GLU A 722 -32.13 -5.44 12.88
CA GLU A 722 -32.06 -6.06 14.20
C GLU A 722 -30.82 -5.62 14.97
N ALA A 723 -29.64 -5.72 14.37
CA ALA A 723 -28.37 -5.32 15.00
C ALA A 723 -28.38 -3.83 15.40
N LEU A 724 -28.98 -2.98 14.56
CA LEU A 724 -29.13 -1.54 14.78
C LEU A 724 -30.26 -1.16 15.74
N GLY A 725 -31.05 -2.12 16.24
CA GLY A 725 -32.16 -1.88 17.16
C GLY A 725 -33.41 -1.30 16.50
N CYS A 726 -33.58 -1.50 15.19
CA CYS A 726 -34.72 -1.07 14.39
C CYS A 726 -35.73 -2.23 14.18
N THR A 727 -36.33 -2.75 15.24
CA THR A 727 -37.38 -3.80 15.11
C THR A 727 -38.77 -3.19 14.90
N PRO A 728 -39.63 -3.77 14.04
CA PRO A 728 -41.02 -3.33 13.87
C PRO A 728 -41.77 -3.39 15.21
N GLY A 729 -42.32 -2.27 15.67
CA GLY A 729 -43.16 -2.18 16.88
C GLY A 729 -42.61 -1.31 18.02
N ALA A 730 -41.32 -0.97 18.04
CA ALA A 730 -40.76 -0.10 19.09
C ALA A 730 -41.16 1.37 18.95
N ASP A 731 -41.33 1.87 17.71
CA ASP A 731 -41.67 3.26 17.42
C ASP A 731 -43.18 3.57 17.57
N GLU A 732 -44.05 2.56 17.67
CA GLU A 732 -45.50 2.76 17.85
C GLU A 732 -45.93 2.81 19.32
N ALA A 733 -45.16 2.19 20.23
CA ALA A 733 -45.47 2.22 21.66
C ALA A 733 -45.24 3.61 22.31
N GLY A 734 -44.40 4.46 21.71
CA GLY A 734 -44.11 5.81 22.19
C GLY A 734 -45.14 6.88 21.77
N LYS A 735 -45.99 6.60 20.77
CA LYS A 735 -46.97 7.57 20.23
C LYS A 735 -48.37 7.47 20.84
N SER A 736 -48.65 6.46 21.69
CA SER A 736 -49.99 6.25 22.27
C SER A 736 -50.19 6.85 23.68
N ARG A 737 -49.19 7.56 24.24
CA ARG A 737 -49.32 8.26 25.53
C ARG A 737 -48.97 9.74 25.41
N GLY A 738 -49.85 10.50 24.77
CA GLY A 738 -49.77 11.94 24.82
C GLY A 738 -50.76 12.64 23.89
N VAL A 739 -51.65 13.42 24.50
CA VAL A 739 -52.51 14.44 23.88
C VAL A 739 -53.82 13.93 23.25
N VAL A 740 -54.80 13.69 24.13
CA VAL A 740 -56.20 14.01 23.81
C VAL A 740 -56.32 15.53 23.88
N ARG A 741 -56.54 16.19 22.75
CA ARG A 741 -57.08 17.55 22.68
C ARG A 741 -58.26 17.56 21.71
N GLU A 742 -59.40 17.97 22.23
CA GLU A 742 -60.66 18.21 21.52
C GLU A 742 -60.45 19.11 20.30
N ARG A 743 -61.00 18.69 19.16
CA ARG A 743 -61.17 19.53 17.96
C ARG A 743 -62.54 20.20 18.02
N ALA A 744 -62.57 21.52 18.12
CA ALA A 744 -63.73 22.31 17.74
C ALA A 744 -63.73 22.50 16.21
N GLN A 745 -64.87 22.19 15.59
CA GLN A 745 -65.18 22.40 14.18
C GLN A 745 -65.30 23.89 13.85
N VAL A 746 -64.67 24.33 12.76
CA VAL A 746 -65.24 25.39 11.90
C VAL A 746 -65.04 24.97 10.45
N THR A 747 -66.16 24.81 9.77
CA THR A 747 -66.37 24.52 8.36
C THR A 747 -66.08 25.73 7.49
N HIS A 748 -65.42 25.53 6.34
CA HIS A 748 -65.70 26.29 5.12
C HIS A 748 -65.39 25.43 3.90
N GLU A 749 -66.46 25.09 3.18
CA GLU A 749 -66.48 24.45 1.86
C GLU A 749 -66.48 25.52 0.75
N GLU A 750 -65.81 25.16 -0.36
CA GLU A 750 -66.14 25.48 -1.77
C GLU A 750 -66.04 26.95 -2.25
N ALA A 751 -65.67 27.29 -3.48
CA ALA A 751 -65.36 26.55 -4.71
C ALA A 751 -64.69 27.50 -5.75
N VAL A 752 -63.88 26.91 -6.64
CA VAL A 752 -63.74 27.15 -8.09
C VAL A 752 -63.38 28.57 -8.61
N GLY A 753 -62.33 28.63 -9.45
CA GLY A 753 -62.19 29.71 -10.45
C GLY A 753 -60.78 29.86 -11.05
N THR A 754 -60.54 29.20 -12.18
CA THR A 754 -59.37 29.34 -13.07
C THR A 754 -59.30 30.69 -13.82
N THR A 755 -58.16 30.92 -14.49
CA THR A 755 -57.71 32.03 -15.37
C THR A 755 -57.09 33.21 -14.61
N GLY A 756 -55.82 33.58 -14.78
CA GLY A 756 -54.96 33.54 -15.96
C GLY A 756 -54.85 34.96 -16.52
N PHE A 757 -53.82 35.72 -16.15
CA PHE A 757 -53.36 36.88 -16.92
C PHE A 757 -51.90 37.22 -16.59
N SER A 758 -51.13 37.36 -17.66
CA SER A 758 -49.78 37.88 -17.79
C SER A 758 -49.66 39.36 -17.40
N GLY A 759 -48.47 39.79 -16.97
CA GLY A 759 -48.05 41.17 -17.14
C GLY A 759 -47.00 41.67 -16.16
N THR A 760 -45.76 41.77 -16.70
CA THR A 760 -44.56 42.48 -16.21
C THR A 760 -43.84 41.96 -14.98
#